data_AF-A0A173GN48-F1
#
_entry.id   AF-A0A173GN48-F1
#
_cell.length_a   1.000
_cell.length_b   1.000
_cell.length_c   1.000
_cell.angle_alpha   90.00
_cell.angle_beta   90.00
_cell.angle_gamma   90.00
#
_symmetry.space_group_name_H-M   'P 1'
#
loop_
_entity.id
_entity.type
_entity.pdbx_description
1 polymer ?
#
loop_
_entity_poly.entity_id
_entity_poly.type
_entity_poly.pdbx_seq_one_letter_code
_entity_poly.pdbx_strand_id
1 'polypeptide(L)'
;MMGLSTIVSVSLLALRLFSLPSLAAPSPSPLAQPASADVSAASAWWLASIPRQGKPAFGGGNYKVFRNVKDYGAKGDGNSDDTVAINNAISDGQRCGQGCDSSTTSPALVYFPPGTYVVSKPIVQLYYTQLVGDAIDPPTLKASSNFAGIAVVDADPYGDWGNNWYTNQNNFFRQVRNFKIDLKGLPKNTGTGIHWQVAQATSLQNIEFNMIEDKSSDNKQQGIFMDNGSGGFMTDLTFNGGGIGAFFGNQQFTTRNLKFNNCKTAIKMNWNWVWTFHGISVNNCDVGIDMASQGDVQAVGAVIVADSTFSNTPTGIVAIYNPDQSYTNGTLILDNVDFSQNVPVAVQDGVSKQTLLVGKTRIGSWAQGRSYSNGNGKAVQGPRDVVSKPDALIDGSGRIVSRSKPQYTDVDASRFVSVKSKGAKGDGSTDDTAAIQAVFDNVAPDQVVYFDHGAYLVTDTVRVPKNVKVVGEIWPLILAGGNGNFKDMANPKPVFQIGQPGDVGNVEMQDLIFETQGPQPGAILIQVNVAGESKGSAALWDVHARVGGSAGTQLQSDKCTKTPNSQTSPNPNCIGAFLLLHVTPSASVYVENAWYWVADHELDLSDHNQISLYNGRGVLIESKKGAWLWGTSSEHNQLYNYQTSNSQNVFMGLIQTETAYMQGNPDARVPFTANSRFFDPEFSDCSGPRCARTWGLRVQNSGNILVYGAGLYNFFDNYASQCADSNNCQDSIVSIEKSRVTIIGLNTKASTSMVKLNGESVVKDSENRNTFGAAIAAFESS
;
A
#
# COMPACT_ATOMS: atom_id res chain seq x y z
N MET A 1 40.52 36.36 46.94
CA MET A 1 41.46 37.49 47.10
C MET A 1 41.06 38.61 46.14
N MET A 2 41.70 39.78 46.24
CA MET A 2 41.49 41.05 45.50
C MET A 2 40.99 40.95 44.03
N GLY A 3 40.28 41.95 43.47
CA GLY A 3 39.93 43.27 44.02
C GLY A 3 39.04 44.14 43.10
N LEU A 4 38.77 45.40 43.47
CA LEU A 4 37.87 46.35 42.79
C LEU A 4 38.62 47.40 41.94
N SER A 5 37.87 48.10 41.08
CA SER A 5 37.83 49.58 40.87
C SER A 5 38.10 50.11 39.44
N THR A 6 37.75 51.35 39.01
CA THR A 6 36.59 52.29 39.11
C THR A 6 36.89 53.46 38.11
N ILE A 7 35.98 54.46 37.93
CA ILE A 7 36.17 55.83 37.31
C ILE A 7 35.82 55.90 35.79
N VAL A 8 34.90 56.70 35.21
CA VAL A 8 34.22 58.03 35.46
C VAL A 8 34.93 59.23 34.80
N SER A 9 34.34 60.28 34.19
CA SER A 9 33.08 60.56 33.45
C SER A 9 33.15 62.02 32.91
N VAL A 10 32.50 62.35 31.77
CA VAL A 10 32.50 63.70 31.13
C VAL A 10 31.20 63.87 30.29
N SER A 11 30.52 65.03 30.09
CA SER A 11 30.36 66.30 30.84
C SER A 11 29.26 67.21 30.20
N LEU A 12 28.62 68.09 30.98
CA LEU A 12 27.98 69.40 30.63
C LEU A 12 26.75 69.43 29.66
N LEU A 13 25.56 69.90 30.07
CA LEU A 13 25.04 71.30 30.23
C LEU A 13 24.67 71.99 28.88
N ALA A 14 23.39 72.29 28.54
CA ALA A 14 22.50 73.37 29.04
C ALA A 14 22.54 74.66 28.15
N LEU A 15 21.48 75.48 27.93
CA LEU A 15 20.13 75.55 28.51
C LEU A 15 19.09 76.34 27.62
N ARG A 16 17.81 75.92 27.63
CA ARG A 16 16.52 76.68 27.46
C ARG A 16 16.21 77.59 26.24
N LEU A 17 14.97 77.43 25.74
CA LEU A 17 13.78 78.34 25.73
C LEU A 17 12.65 77.66 24.89
N PHE A 18 11.33 77.92 24.94
CA PHE A 18 10.35 78.68 25.77
C PHE A 18 9.19 77.69 26.10
N SER A 19 8.83 77.36 27.34
CA SER A 19 7.87 78.00 28.27
C SER A 19 6.36 77.93 27.94
N LEU A 20 5.62 77.03 28.62
CA LEU A 20 4.32 77.25 29.34
C LEU A 20 3.91 75.92 30.03
N PRO A 21 3.04 75.91 31.09
CA PRO A 21 2.80 74.73 31.92
C PRO A 21 1.52 73.94 31.60
N SER A 22 1.51 72.65 31.91
CA SER A 22 0.30 71.81 32.00
C SER A 22 0.33 70.92 33.26
N LEU A 23 -0.85 70.46 33.69
CA LEU A 23 -1.01 69.60 34.87
C LEU A 23 -0.80 68.11 34.54
N ALA A 24 -0.52 67.32 35.57
CA ALA A 24 -0.04 65.95 35.43
C ALA A 24 -1.02 64.99 34.73
N ALA A 25 -0.48 64.21 33.80
CA ALA A 25 -1.06 62.97 33.29
C ALA A 25 -0.12 61.80 33.67
N PRO A 26 -0.63 60.56 33.84
CA PRO A 26 0.21 59.43 34.23
C PRO A 26 1.26 59.11 33.17
N SER A 27 2.45 58.69 33.62
CA SER A 27 3.57 58.31 32.76
C SER A 27 3.16 57.20 31.78
N PRO A 28 3.64 57.23 30.51
CA PRO A 28 3.28 56.22 29.54
C PRO A 28 3.84 54.84 29.94
N SER A 29 3.03 53.80 29.72
CA SER A 29 3.53 52.44 29.59
C SER A 29 4.67 52.39 28.57
N PRO A 30 5.64 51.46 28.69
CA PRO A 30 6.68 51.30 27.68
C PRO A 30 6.06 51.12 26.29
N LEU A 31 6.73 51.67 25.27
CA LEU A 31 6.37 51.50 23.87
C LEU A 31 5.98 50.04 23.62
N ALA A 32 4.80 49.83 23.03
CA ALA A 32 4.41 48.52 22.55
C ALA A 32 5.53 48.03 21.62
N GLN A 33 6.19 46.94 22.02
CA GLN A 33 6.96 46.16 21.05
C GLN A 33 6.00 45.81 19.91
N PRO A 34 6.46 45.79 18.64
CA PRO A 34 5.70 45.12 17.59
C PRO A 34 5.36 43.74 18.14
N ALA A 35 4.07 43.39 18.19
CA ALA A 35 3.67 42.07 18.65
C ALA A 35 4.50 41.04 17.85
N SER A 36 5.21 40.17 18.55
CA SER A 36 5.98 39.10 17.92
C SER A 36 5.00 38.26 17.13
N ALA A 37 4.96 38.47 15.80
CA ALA A 37 3.98 37.85 14.92
C ALA A 37 3.97 36.35 15.19
N ASP A 38 2.81 35.83 15.61
CA ASP A 38 2.71 34.51 16.21
C ASP A 38 3.36 33.45 15.31
N VAL A 39 4.42 32.83 15.81
CA VAL A 39 5.00 31.64 15.19
C VAL A 39 3.89 30.60 15.20
N SER A 40 3.32 30.31 14.02
CA SER A 40 2.13 29.48 13.85
C SER A 40 2.21 28.27 14.77
N ALA A 41 1.29 28.17 15.74
CA ALA A 41 1.44 27.28 16.88
C ALA A 41 1.85 25.87 16.44
N ALA A 42 2.92 25.34 17.06
CA ALA A 42 3.39 24.00 16.72
C ALA A 42 2.24 23.01 16.96
N SER A 43 1.96 22.15 15.97
CA SER A 43 0.86 21.20 16.08
C SER A 43 1.02 20.31 17.32
N ALA A 44 -0.10 20.05 17.99
CA ALA A 44 -0.16 19.10 19.10
C ALA A 44 0.01 17.64 18.64
N TRP A 45 0.03 17.36 17.33
CA TRP A 45 0.25 16.01 16.82
C TRP A 45 1.65 15.51 17.17
N TRP A 46 1.76 14.28 17.70
CA TRP A 46 3.02 13.70 18.15
C TRP A 46 4.14 13.73 17.09
N LEU A 47 3.80 13.57 15.81
CA LEU A 47 4.79 13.58 14.73
C LEU A 47 5.44 14.96 14.53
N ALA A 48 4.80 16.04 14.97
CA ALA A 48 5.39 17.38 14.93
C ALA A 48 6.50 17.60 15.98
N SER A 49 6.51 16.81 17.06
CA SER A 49 7.27 17.09 18.29
C SER A 49 8.11 15.93 18.84
N ILE A 50 7.89 14.68 18.38
CA ILE A 50 8.67 13.51 18.79
C ILE A 50 10.17 13.67 18.44
N PRO A 51 11.11 13.29 19.34
CA PRO A 51 12.54 13.34 19.08
C PRO A 51 12.96 12.58 17.82
N ARG A 52 13.86 13.17 17.03
CA ARG A 52 14.33 12.61 15.75
C ARG A 52 15.66 11.90 15.88
N GLN A 53 15.59 10.58 16.04
CA GLN A 53 16.72 9.68 16.26
C GLN A 53 16.93 8.69 15.08
N GLY A 54 16.10 8.79 14.03
CA GLY A 54 16.18 7.97 12.83
C GLY A 54 17.38 8.25 11.93
N LYS A 55 18.01 7.19 11.44
CA LYS A 55 19.10 7.20 10.45
C LYS A 55 19.07 5.92 9.61
N PRO A 56 19.28 5.95 8.29
CA PRO A 56 19.40 4.73 7.49
C PRO A 56 20.70 4.01 7.87
N ALA A 57 20.60 2.77 8.35
CA ALA A 57 21.77 2.00 8.82
C ALA A 57 22.82 1.77 7.73
N PHE A 58 22.36 1.60 6.49
CA PHE A 58 23.20 1.32 5.31
C PHE A 58 23.35 2.55 4.38
N GLY A 59 22.97 3.74 4.85
CA GLY A 59 23.09 5.02 4.12
C GLY A 59 24.19 5.93 4.67
N GLY A 60 24.22 7.18 4.21
CA GLY A 60 25.23 8.16 4.63
C GLY A 60 25.10 8.58 6.10
N GLY A 61 26.19 8.57 6.89
CA GLY A 61 26.14 8.76 8.34
C GLY A 61 25.59 10.11 8.85
N ASN A 62 25.57 11.15 8.01
CA ASN A 62 25.00 12.48 8.29
C ASN A 62 23.59 12.68 7.68
N TYR A 63 22.98 11.64 7.11
CA TYR A 63 21.68 11.70 6.48
C TYR A 63 20.55 11.93 7.50
N LYS A 64 19.63 12.85 7.19
CA LYS A 64 18.41 13.11 7.97
C LYS A 64 17.27 12.28 7.39
N VAL A 65 16.47 11.58 8.20
CA VAL A 65 15.29 10.85 7.71
C VAL A 65 14.04 11.74 7.69
N PHE A 66 13.79 12.46 8.79
CA PHE A 66 12.71 13.44 8.90
C PHE A 66 13.13 14.82 8.36
N ARG A 67 12.22 15.48 7.64
CA ARG A 67 12.33 16.90 7.23
C ARG A 67 11.01 17.61 7.48
N ASN A 68 11.00 18.77 8.14
CA ASN A 68 9.84 19.67 8.16
C ASN A 68 10.02 20.71 7.06
N VAL A 69 9.05 20.90 6.17
CA VAL A 69 9.16 21.83 5.03
C VAL A 69 9.42 23.29 5.46
N LYS A 70 8.97 23.70 6.66
CA LYS A 70 9.23 25.06 7.18
C LYS A 70 10.71 25.28 7.53
N ASP A 71 11.46 24.22 7.89
CA ASP A 71 12.91 24.28 8.13
C ASP A 71 13.70 24.57 6.84
N TYR A 72 13.15 24.20 5.68
CA TYR A 72 13.71 24.47 4.35
C TYR A 72 13.19 25.79 3.76
N GLY A 73 12.49 26.58 4.57
CA GLY A 73 12.08 27.96 4.28
C GLY A 73 10.61 28.15 3.93
N ALA A 74 9.80 27.08 3.83
CA ALA A 74 8.39 27.18 3.45
C ALA A 74 7.59 27.99 4.47
N LYS A 75 6.59 28.76 4.00
CA LYS A 75 5.75 29.62 4.86
C LYS A 75 4.45 28.94 5.25
N GLY A 76 3.75 28.33 4.28
CA GLY A 76 2.38 27.87 4.48
C GLY A 76 1.38 29.00 4.73
N ASP A 77 1.65 30.21 4.22
CA ASP A 77 0.89 31.44 4.47
C ASP A 77 -0.23 31.75 3.44
N GLY A 78 -0.43 30.87 2.45
CA GLY A 78 -1.43 30.99 1.40
C GLY A 78 -1.10 31.95 0.25
N ASN A 79 0.09 32.58 0.27
CA ASN A 79 0.52 33.64 -0.64
C ASN A 79 1.95 33.43 -1.21
N SER A 80 2.90 33.00 -0.38
CA SER A 80 4.28 32.69 -0.75
C SER A 80 4.38 31.40 -1.55
N ASP A 81 5.18 31.41 -2.63
CA ASP A 81 5.49 30.21 -3.42
C ASP A 81 6.49 29.32 -2.67
N ASP A 82 5.98 28.22 -2.12
CA ASP A 82 6.71 27.26 -1.32
C ASP A 82 7.29 26.10 -2.16
N THR A 83 7.07 26.05 -3.49
CA THR A 83 7.52 24.96 -4.39
C THR A 83 9.01 24.63 -4.19
N VAL A 84 9.87 25.65 -4.08
CA VAL A 84 11.32 25.46 -3.96
C VAL A 84 11.68 24.91 -2.58
N ALA A 85 11.07 25.44 -1.51
CA ALA A 85 11.34 24.98 -0.14
C ALA A 85 10.89 23.53 0.08
N ILE A 86 9.72 23.15 -0.47
CA ILE A 86 9.19 21.79 -0.39
C ILE A 86 10.08 20.82 -1.18
N ASN A 87 10.44 21.12 -2.43
CA ASN A 87 11.30 20.26 -3.23
C ASN A 87 12.74 20.17 -2.65
N ASN A 88 13.25 21.21 -2.00
CA ASN A 88 14.50 21.15 -1.23
C ASN A 88 14.38 20.19 -0.03
N ALA A 89 13.28 20.23 0.73
CA ALA A 89 13.04 19.30 1.84
C ALA A 89 12.94 17.84 1.38
N ILE A 90 12.40 17.59 0.19
CA ILE A 90 12.31 16.25 -0.40
C ILE A 90 13.67 15.75 -0.92
N SER A 91 14.52 16.63 -1.47
CA SER A 91 15.77 16.26 -2.15
C SER A 91 17.05 16.31 -1.30
N ASP A 92 17.03 16.97 -0.13
CA ASP A 92 18.19 17.03 0.78
C ASP A 92 18.72 15.63 1.15
N GLY A 93 20.05 15.49 1.18
CA GLY A 93 20.74 14.24 1.51
C GLY A 93 21.13 13.35 0.33
N GLN A 94 21.23 13.87 -0.91
CA GLN A 94 21.66 13.14 -2.12
C GLN A 94 20.84 11.86 -2.39
N ARG A 95 19.54 12.04 -2.65
CA ARG A 95 18.56 10.96 -2.79
C ARG A 95 18.40 10.48 -4.23
N CYS A 96 17.75 9.32 -4.38
CA CYS A 96 17.42 8.70 -5.66
C CYS A 96 16.39 9.53 -6.46
N GLY A 97 16.89 10.41 -7.34
CA GLY A 97 16.11 11.17 -8.32
C GLY A 97 16.41 10.73 -9.76
N GLN A 98 16.27 11.64 -10.71
CA GLN A 98 16.51 11.39 -12.13
C GLN A 98 17.84 10.64 -12.39
N GLY A 99 17.75 9.48 -13.06
CA GLY A 99 18.91 8.63 -13.36
C GLY A 99 19.29 7.62 -12.27
N CYS A 100 18.47 7.48 -11.22
CA CYS A 100 18.51 6.40 -10.25
C CYS A 100 17.17 5.64 -10.32
N ASP A 101 17.19 4.34 -10.65
CA ASP A 101 15.97 3.54 -10.79
C ASP A 101 15.29 3.27 -9.44
N SER A 102 16.09 2.93 -8.42
CA SER A 102 15.61 2.51 -7.10
C SER A 102 16.67 2.76 -6.02
N SER A 103 16.23 2.91 -4.76
CA SER A 103 17.11 3.02 -3.58
C SER A 103 16.31 2.74 -2.31
N THR A 104 16.89 1.98 -1.38
CA THR A 104 16.31 1.75 -0.03
C THR A 104 17.09 2.49 1.07
N THR A 105 18.33 2.88 0.74
CA THR A 105 19.29 3.58 1.59
C THR A 105 19.03 5.09 1.77
N SER A 106 18.10 5.68 1.01
CA SER A 106 17.80 7.13 1.03
C SER A 106 16.32 7.49 1.35
N PRO A 107 15.72 7.01 2.46
CA PRO A 107 14.32 7.25 2.81
C PRO A 107 14.01 8.71 3.23
N ALA A 108 12.80 9.21 2.98
CA ALA A 108 12.36 10.51 3.49
C ALA A 108 10.92 10.57 4.02
N LEU A 109 10.78 10.94 5.29
CA LEU A 109 9.51 11.42 5.85
C LEU A 109 9.54 12.95 5.78
N VAL A 110 8.78 13.53 4.85
CA VAL A 110 8.67 14.98 4.65
C VAL A 110 7.36 15.45 5.26
N TYR A 111 7.47 16.15 6.38
CA TYR A 111 6.36 16.64 7.18
C TYR A 111 5.96 18.07 6.81
N PHE A 112 4.64 18.28 6.68
CA PHE A 112 4.03 19.57 6.40
C PHE A 112 3.16 19.97 7.61
N PRO A 113 3.62 20.93 8.44
CA PRO A 113 2.79 21.52 9.50
C PRO A 113 1.53 22.19 8.93
N PRO A 114 0.54 22.52 9.77
CA PRO A 114 -0.64 23.28 9.35
C PRO A 114 -0.28 24.59 8.61
N GLY A 115 -1.07 24.89 7.58
CA GLY A 115 -0.85 26.01 6.66
C GLY A 115 -1.43 25.77 5.27
N THR A 116 -1.32 26.79 4.40
CA THR A 116 -1.62 26.69 2.96
C THR A 116 -0.34 26.98 2.17
N TYR A 117 0.23 25.96 1.55
CA TYR A 117 1.45 26.04 0.77
C TYR A 117 1.07 26.30 -0.69
N VAL A 118 1.42 27.48 -1.23
CA VAL A 118 1.21 27.76 -2.65
C VAL A 118 2.34 27.14 -3.45
N VAL A 119 2.02 26.49 -4.57
CA VAL A 119 3.01 25.90 -5.48
C VAL A 119 2.72 26.29 -6.92
N SER A 120 3.77 26.57 -7.69
CA SER A 120 3.68 26.92 -9.13
C SER A 120 4.24 25.85 -10.07
N LYS A 121 4.91 24.83 -9.54
CA LYS A 121 5.37 23.63 -10.25
C LYS A 121 5.19 22.38 -9.37
N PRO A 122 5.26 21.15 -9.93
CA PRO A 122 5.08 19.94 -9.17
C PRO A 122 5.97 19.83 -7.93
N ILE A 123 5.39 19.25 -6.89
CA ILE A 123 6.11 18.66 -5.76
C ILE A 123 6.58 17.29 -6.24
N VAL A 124 7.87 17.19 -6.59
CA VAL A 124 8.46 15.94 -7.10
C VAL A 124 8.75 15.03 -5.92
N GLN A 125 7.89 14.02 -5.73
CA GLN A 125 8.10 12.97 -4.76
C GLN A 125 9.16 12.01 -5.31
N LEU A 126 10.38 12.08 -4.78
CA LEU A 126 11.44 11.14 -5.11
C LEU A 126 11.12 9.71 -4.61
N TYR A 127 11.87 8.72 -5.07
CA TYR A 127 11.81 7.33 -4.59
C TYR A 127 11.87 7.25 -3.05
N TYR A 128 11.24 6.24 -2.44
CA TYR A 128 11.23 6.01 -0.98
C TYR A 128 10.80 7.23 -0.12
N THR A 129 9.73 7.93 -0.50
CA THR A 129 9.28 9.17 0.16
C THR A 129 7.86 9.05 0.71
N GLN A 130 7.68 9.40 1.99
CA GLN A 130 6.38 9.71 2.58
C GLN A 130 6.20 11.23 2.66
N LEU A 131 5.22 11.78 1.95
CA LEU A 131 4.72 13.14 2.15
C LEU A 131 3.62 13.08 3.20
N VAL A 132 3.80 13.78 4.32
CA VAL A 132 2.95 13.65 5.51
C VAL A 132 2.51 15.02 5.97
N GLY A 133 1.28 15.40 5.66
CA GLY A 133 0.63 16.55 6.29
C GLY A 133 0.26 16.25 7.74
N ASP A 134 0.01 17.31 8.49
CA ASP A 134 -0.51 17.21 9.86
C ASP A 134 -1.87 16.50 9.90
N ALA A 135 -2.02 15.54 10.82
CA ALA A 135 -3.24 14.73 10.93
C ALA A 135 -4.36 15.38 11.77
N ILE A 136 -4.10 16.49 12.47
CA ILE A 136 -5.08 17.24 13.27
C ILE A 136 -5.68 18.38 12.44
N ASP A 137 -4.85 19.17 11.75
CA ASP A 137 -5.30 20.14 10.73
C ASP A 137 -4.58 19.92 9.39
N PRO A 138 -5.14 19.07 8.50
CA PRO A 138 -4.57 18.74 7.21
C PRO A 138 -4.22 20.00 6.37
N PRO A 139 -2.93 20.25 6.08
CA PRO A 139 -2.49 21.40 5.31
C PRO A 139 -3.02 21.39 3.88
N THR A 140 -3.08 22.57 3.28
CA THR A 140 -3.52 22.74 1.89
C THR A 140 -2.34 22.91 0.95
N LEU A 141 -2.23 22.06 -0.06
CA LEU A 141 -1.37 22.26 -1.23
C LEU A 141 -2.21 22.99 -2.29
N LYS A 142 -1.87 24.24 -2.58
CA LYS A 142 -2.67 25.13 -3.43
C LYS A 142 -1.93 25.43 -4.72
N ALA A 143 -2.50 25.02 -5.86
CA ALA A 143 -1.95 25.40 -7.15
C ALA A 143 -2.06 26.93 -7.35
N SER A 144 -0.96 27.58 -7.71
CA SER A 144 -0.98 28.99 -8.11
C SER A 144 -1.74 29.15 -9.44
N SER A 145 -2.30 30.33 -9.71
CA SER A 145 -3.05 30.59 -10.97
C SER A 145 -2.22 30.47 -12.25
N ASN A 146 -0.89 30.37 -12.12
CA ASN A 146 0.09 30.16 -13.18
C ASN A 146 0.82 28.80 -13.06
N PHE A 147 0.26 27.82 -12.34
CA PHE A 147 0.87 26.49 -12.17
C PHE A 147 1.20 25.82 -13.51
N ALA A 148 2.41 25.26 -13.63
CA ALA A 148 2.85 24.54 -14.81
C ALA A 148 3.55 23.21 -14.44
N GLY A 149 2.91 22.10 -14.82
CA GLY A 149 3.41 20.73 -14.63
C GLY A 149 2.31 19.69 -14.81
N ILE A 150 2.65 18.40 -14.70
CA ILE A 150 1.71 17.29 -14.87
C ILE A 150 0.66 17.22 -13.74
N ALA A 151 1.07 17.49 -12.51
CA ALA A 151 0.23 17.47 -11.30
C ALA A 151 0.88 18.24 -10.13
N VAL A 152 0.09 18.65 -9.13
CA VAL A 152 0.58 19.34 -7.91
C VAL A 152 1.56 18.47 -7.12
N VAL A 153 1.33 17.16 -7.03
CA VAL A 153 2.33 16.17 -6.59
C VAL A 153 2.62 15.20 -7.74
N ASP A 154 3.88 14.91 -7.99
CA ASP A 154 4.34 14.00 -9.04
C ASP A 154 5.19 12.88 -8.46
N ALA A 155 4.74 11.63 -8.61
CA ALA A 155 5.42 10.44 -8.10
C ALA A 155 6.40 9.80 -9.10
N ASP A 156 6.32 10.15 -10.39
CA ASP A 156 7.23 9.63 -11.42
C ASP A 156 7.35 10.62 -12.59
N PRO A 157 8.26 11.62 -12.50
CA PRO A 157 8.30 12.67 -13.50
C PRO A 157 8.76 12.18 -14.87
N TYR A 158 8.20 12.79 -15.91
CA TYR A 158 8.68 12.63 -17.28
C TYR A 158 9.87 13.56 -17.56
N GLY A 159 10.98 12.98 -18.03
CA GLY A 159 12.09 13.73 -18.62
C GLY A 159 11.83 14.14 -20.08
N ASP A 160 12.68 15.00 -20.63
CA ASP A 160 12.50 15.66 -21.94
C ASP A 160 12.20 14.73 -23.13
N TRP A 161 12.57 13.45 -23.05
CA TRP A 161 12.37 12.44 -24.10
C TRP A 161 11.10 11.58 -23.92
N GLY A 162 10.26 11.88 -22.92
CA GLY A 162 9.09 11.06 -22.59
C GLY A 162 9.40 9.79 -21.79
N ASN A 163 10.64 9.66 -21.29
CA ASN A 163 11.03 8.61 -20.36
C ASN A 163 10.72 9.04 -18.92
N ASN A 164 10.23 8.11 -18.11
CA ASN A 164 10.06 8.27 -16.67
C ASN A 164 11.39 8.40 -15.91
N TRP A 165 11.33 8.81 -14.64
CA TRP A 165 12.49 8.81 -13.75
C TRP A 165 12.74 7.42 -13.16
N TYR A 166 11.67 6.66 -12.93
CA TYR A 166 11.71 5.32 -12.38
C TYR A 166 11.03 4.33 -13.34
N THR A 167 11.32 3.04 -13.20
CA THR A 167 10.48 2.02 -13.85
C THR A 167 9.15 1.95 -13.10
N ASN A 168 8.01 2.22 -13.75
CA ASN A 168 6.71 2.35 -13.05
C ASN A 168 6.30 1.10 -12.23
N GLN A 169 6.72 -0.10 -12.66
CA GLN A 169 6.52 -1.35 -11.94
C GLN A 169 7.47 -1.52 -10.73
N ASN A 170 8.59 -0.77 -10.69
CA ASN A 170 9.55 -0.75 -9.60
C ASN A 170 9.35 0.46 -8.66
N ASN A 171 8.35 1.31 -8.90
CA ASN A 171 8.19 2.60 -8.21
C ASN A 171 7.52 2.44 -6.83
N PHE A 172 8.21 1.73 -5.93
CA PHE A 172 7.76 1.25 -4.61
C PHE A 172 7.87 2.30 -3.48
N PHE A 173 7.39 1.93 -2.29
CA PHE A 173 7.68 2.57 -0.99
C PHE A 173 7.33 4.07 -0.89
N ARG A 174 6.08 4.43 -1.16
CA ARG A 174 5.59 5.82 -1.19
C ARG A 174 4.33 6.02 -0.37
N GLN A 175 4.23 7.15 0.33
CA GLN A 175 2.96 7.58 0.92
C GLN A 175 2.69 9.05 0.63
N VAL A 176 1.41 9.40 0.45
CA VAL A 176 0.93 10.78 0.59
C VAL A 176 -0.26 10.73 1.54
N ARG A 177 -0.17 11.44 2.67
CA ARG A 177 -1.24 11.46 3.68
C ARG A 177 -1.51 12.83 4.29
N ASN A 178 -2.79 13.09 4.59
CA ASN A 178 -3.31 14.30 5.27
C ASN A 178 -3.15 15.60 4.48
N PHE A 179 -3.79 15.72 3.32
CA PHE A 179 -3.73 16.96 2.52
C PHE A 179 -5.09 17.39 1.99
N LYS A 180 -5.29 18.70 1.90
CA LYS A 180 -6.26 19.31 0.97
C LYS A 180 -5.47 19.70 -0.28
N ILE A 181 -5.92 19.35 -1.48
CA ILE A 181 -5.24 19.72 -2.73
C ILE A 181 -6.19 20.60 -3.54
N ASP A 182 -5.90 21.90 -3.59
CA ASP A 182 -6.77 22.93 -4.17
C ASP A 182 -6.32 23.33 -5.58
N LEU A 183 -7.19 23.05 -6.56
CA LEU A 183 -7.06 23.39 -7.98
C LEU A 183 -8.04 24.51 -8.40
N LYS A 184 -8.87 25.05 -7.50
CA LYS A 184 -9.91 26.04 -7.84
C LYS A 184 -9.34 27.38 -8.32
N GLY A 185 -8.07 27.65 -8.05
CA GLY A 185 -7.33 28.81 -8.57
C GLY A 185 -6.87 28.66 -10.03
N LEU A 186 -6.99 27.48 -10.64
CA LEU A 186 -6.59 27.22 -12.02
C LEU A 186 -7.74 27.45 -13.02
N PRO A 187 -7.45 27.80 -14.28
CA PRO A 187 -8.42 27.71 -15.36
C PRO A 187 -9.01 26.30 -15.47
N LYS A 188 -10.33 26.16 -15.66
CA LYS A 188 -11.01 24.85 -15.67
C LYS A 188 -10.44 23.85 -16.70
N ASN A 189 -9.79 24.32 -17.76
CA ASN A 189 -9.21 23.47 -18.81
C ASN A 189 -7.83 22.87 -18.45
N THR A 190 -7.34 23.02 -17.22
CA THR A 190 -6.10 22.40 -16.74
C THR A 190 -6.13 22.14 -15.22
N GLY A 191 -5.29 21.20 -14.76
CA GLY A 191 -5.05 20.92 -13.33
C GLY A 191 -5.20 19.45 -12.95
N THR A 192 -4.14 18.87 -12.38
CA THR A 192 -4.15 17.54 -11.76
C THR A 192 -3.69 17.65 -10.32
N GLY A 193 -4.33 16.95 -9.38
CA GLY A 193 -3.91 16.93 -7.98
C GLY A 193 -2.64 16.09 -7.76
N ILE A 194 -2.70 14.79 -8.06
CA ILE A 194 -1.56 13.87 -7.94
C ILE A 194 -1.38 13.08 -9.24
N HIS A 195 -0.16 13.05 -9.78
CA HIS A 195 0.29 12.04 -10.73
C HIS A 195 0.80 10.84 -9.93
N TRP A 196 0.02 9.74 -9.93
CA TRP A 196 0.21 8.60 -9.03
C TRP A 196 0.54 7.31 -9.78
N GLN A 197 1.54 7.39 -10.64
CA GLN A 197 2.12 6.26 -11.36
C GLN A 197 3.08 5.51 -10.43
N VAL A 198 2.60 4.43 -9.81
CA VAL A 198 3.29 3.75 -8.69
C VAL A 198 3.10 2.22 -8.67
N ALA A 199 3.93 1.56 -7.88
CA ALA A 199 3.95 0.11 -7.68
C ALA A 199 3.47 -0.33 -6.27
N GLN A 200 3.84 -1.55 -5.83
CA GLN A 200 3.53 -2.13 -4.52
C GLN A 200 4.13 -1.31 -3.33
N ALA A 201 3.61 -1.56 -2.12
CA ALA A 201 3.94 -0.82 -0.90
C ALA A 201 3.78 0.71 -1.02
N THR A 202 2.71 1.14 -1.71
CA THR A 202 2.35 2.56 -1.85
C THR A 202 0.94 2.85 -1.36
N SER A 203 0.74 4.00 -0.71
CA SER A 203 -0.59 4.39 -0.19
C SER A 203 -0.92 5.89 -0.30
N LEU A 204 -2.19 6.17 -0.65
CA LEU A 204 -2.84 7.47 -0.47
C LEU A 204 -3.84 7.35 0.70
N GLN A 205 -3.75 8.25 1.69
CA GLN A 205 -4.64 8.24 2.86
C GLN A 205 -5.10 9.65 3.25
N ASN A 206 -6.40 9.85 3.50
CA ASN A 206 -6.93 11.11 4.05
C ASN A 206 -6.55 12.34 3.19
N ILE A 207 -7.05 12.39 1.95
CA ILE A 207 -6.79 13.49 1.01
C ILE A 207 -8.10 14.05 0.46
N GLU A 208 -8.25 15.38 0.48
CA GLU A 208 -9.39 16.11 -0.07
C GLU A 208 -9.00 16.90 -1.33
N PHE A 209 -9.41 16.41 -2.50
CA PHE A 209 -9.20 17.04 -3.80
C PHE A 209 -10.29 18.08 -4.06
N ASN A 210 -9.88 19.33 -4.28
CA ASN A 210 -10.74 20.50 -4.35
C ASN A 210 -10.66 21.13 -5.74
N MET A 211 -11.72 21.00 -6.53
CA MET A 211 -11.77 21.35 -7.95
C MET A 211 -12.96 22.26 -8.29
N ILE A 212 -12.97 22.78 -9.51
CA ILE A 212 -14.10 23.52 -10.09
C ILE A 212 -15.25 22.55 -10.37
N GLU A 213 -16.46 22.86 -9.92
CA GLU A 213 -17.65 21.99 -10.05
C GLU A 213 -18.42 22.13 -11.38
N ASP A 214 -17.88 22.89 -12.34
CA ASP A 214 -18.44 22.99 -13.69
C ASP A 214 -18.31 21.65 -14.43
N LYS A 215 -19.44 20.99 -14.71
CA LYS A 215 -19.48 19.70 -15.40
C LYS A 215 -19.43 19.79 -16.93
N SER A 216 -19.17 20.96 -17.53
CA SER A 216 -19.01 21.12 -18.98
C SER A 216 -17.89 20.23 -19.57
N SER A 217 -17.85 20.09 -20.89
CA SER A 217 -16.76 19.41 -21.60
C SER A 217 -15.39 20.07 -21.42
N ASP A 218 -15.39 21.34 -21.05
CA ASP A 218 -14.19 22.18 -20.99
C ASP A 218 -13.42 21.99 -19.67
N ASN A 219 -14.09 21.47 -18.64
CA ASN A 219 -13.43 21.14 -17.38
C ASN A 219 -12.56 19.89 -17.56
N LYS A 220 -11.25 20.08 -17.41
CA LYS A 220 -10.21 19.05 -17.46
C LYS A 220 -9.57 18.80 -16.10
N GLN A 221 -10.05 19.46 -15.04
CA GLN A 221 -9.51 19.25 -13.69
C GLN A 221 -9.76 17.81 -13.24
N GLN A 222 -8.72 17.20 -12.67
CA GLN A 222 -8.77 15.84 -12.15
C GLN A 222 -8.01 15.70 -10.82
N GLY A 223 -8.57 14.92 -9.89
CA GLY A 223 -7.96 14.72 -8.57
C GLY A 223 -6.69 13.88 -8.67
N ILE A 224 -6.83 12.66 -9.19
CA ILE A 224 -5.71 11.77 -9.50
C ILE A 224 -5.62 11.57 -11.02
N PHE A 225 -4.40 11.64 -11.53
CA PHE A 225 -4.00 11.07 -12.82
C PHE A 225 -3.09 9.88 -12.55
N MET A 226 -3.48 8.71 -13.04
CA MET A 226 -2.67 7.51 -13.06
C MET A 226 -2.91 6.84 -14.40
N ASP A 227 -1.84 6.62 -15.14
CA ASP A 227 -1.83 6.11 -16.51
C ASP A 227 -1.24 4.69 -16.60
N ASN A 228 -0.35 4.29 -15.70
CA ASN A 228 0.16 2.92 -15.53
C ASN A 228 0.69 2.64 -14.08
N GLY A 229 1.44 1.54 -13.90
CA GLY A 229 1.99 1.06 -12.62
C GLY A 229 1.59 -0.38 -12.25
N SER A 230 2.08 -0.88 -11.11
CA SER A 230 1.72 -2.19 -10.49
C SER A 230 1.24 -2.00 -9.05
N GLY A 231 0.05 -1.44 -8.89
CA GLY A 231 -0.38 -0.70 -7.73
C GLY A 231 -0.76 -1.49 -6.48
N GLY A 232 -0.87 -0.73 -5.38
CA GLY A 232 -1.22 -1.19 -4.04
C GLY A 232 -2.56 -0.65 -3.53
N PHE A 233 -2.53 0.37 -2.67
CA PHE A 233 -3.65 0.71 -1.80
C PHE A 233 -4.05 2.21 -1.76
N MET A 234 -5.35 2.52 -1.66
CA MET A 234 -5.83 3.88 -1.31
C MET A 234 -6.98 3.84 -0.32
N THR A 235 -7.04 4.81 0.58
CA THR A 235 -8.20 4.98 1.44
C THR A 235 -8.51 6.41 1.86
N ASP A 236 -9.76 6.64 2.30
CA ASP A 236 -10.23 7.88 2.92
C ASP A 236 -10.03 9.13 2.03
N LEU A 237 -10.25 9.00 0.73
CA LEU A 237 -10.10 10.09 -0.24
C LEU A 237 -11.45 10.77 -0.51
N THR A 238 -11.46 12.09 -0.63
CA THR A 238 -12.65 12.88 -0.99
C THR A 238 -12.36 13.76 -2.21
N PHE A 239 -13.24 13.74 -3.20
CA PHE A 239 -13.11 14.48 -4.46
C PHE A 239 -14.32 15.40 -4.62
N ASN A 240 -14.08 16.71 -4.69
CA ASN A 240 -15.11 17.75 -4.79
C ASN A 240 -14.97 18.50 -6.12
N GLY A 241 -15.93 18.31 -7.03
CA GLY A 241 -15.91 18.87 -8.39
C GLY A 241 -15.05 18.10 -9.37
N GLY A 242 -14.58 18.78 -10.43
CA GLY A 242 -13.69 18.24 -11.45
C GLY A 242 -14.40 17.64 -12.67
N GLY A 243 -13.70 17.65 -13.81
CA GLY A 243 -14.11 16.92 -15.00
C GLY A 243 -13.99 15.40 -14.82
N ILE A 244 -13.01 14.96 -14.02
CA ILE A 244 -12.84 13.57 -13.58
C ILE A 244 -12.47 13.60 -12.09
N GLY A 245 -13.08 12.78 -11.23
CA GLY A 245 -12.63 12.64 -9.84
C GLY A 245 -11.25 11.99 -9.78
N ALA A 246 -11.13 10.77 -10.33
CA ALA A 246 -9.87 10.09 -10.56
C ALA A 246 -9.83 9.40 -11.93
N PHE A 247 -8.72 9.58 -12.66
CA PHE A 247 -8.36 8.84 -13.86
C PHE A 247 -7.36 7.75 -13.47
N PHE A 248 -7.69 6.49 -13.78
CA PHE A 248 -6.95 5.31 -13.32
C PHE A 248 -6.60 4.36 -14.47
N GLY A 249 -5.31 4.04 -14.62
CA GLY A 249 -4.79 2.98 -15.48
C GLY A 249 -3.67 2.25 -14.75
N ASN A 250 -3.83 0.96 -14.45
CA ASN A 250 -2.85 0.21 -13.64
C ASN A 250 -3.11 -1.31 -13.75
N GLN A 251 -2.10 -2.16 -13.54
CA GLN A 251 -2.29 -3.61 -13.45
C GLN A 251 -3.37 -3.98 -12.42
N GLN A 252 -3.19 -3.52 -11.18
CA GLN A 252 -4.15 -3.73 -10.08
C GLN A 252 -4.14 -2.62 -9.02
N PHE A 253 -5.24 -2.50 -8.28
CA PHE A 253 -5.30 -1.66 -7.08
C PHE A 253 -6.46 -2.09 -6.15
N THR A 254 -6.29 -1.84 -4.85
CA THR A 254 -7.37 -1.82 -3.87
C THR A 254 -7.65 -0.40 -3.43
N THR A 255 -8.90 0.05 -3.52
CA THR A 255 -9.29 1.41 -3.13
C THR A 255 -10.58 1.38 -2.32
N ARG A 256 -10.56 1.88 -1.07
CA ARG A 256 -11.75 1.82 -0.18
C ARG A 256 -12.07 3.13 0.55
N ASN A 257 -13.35 3.40 0.80
CA ASN A 257 -13.84 4.66 1.41
C ASN A 257 -13.45 5.91 0.58
N LEU A 258 -13.68 5.87 -0.74
CA LEU A 258 -13.52 7.01 -1.65
C LEU A 258 -14.87 7.74 -1.81
N LYS A 259 -14.88 9.07 -1.69
CA LYS A 259 -16.07 9.91 -1.78
C LYS A 259 -15.96 10.87 -2.97
N PHE A 260 -16.97 10.91 -3.84
CA PHE A 260 -17.00 11.77 -5.02
C PHE A 260 -18.26 12.63 -5.00
N ASN A 261 -18.09 13.94 -4.99
CA ASN A 261 -19.15 14.94 -4.94
C ASN A 261 -19.04 15.85 -6.17
N ASN A 262 -20.14 16.06 -6.88
CA ASN A 262 -20.27 17.08 -7.94
C ASN A 262 -19.30 16.94 -9.15
N CYS A 263 -18.54 15.84 -9.25
CA CYS A 263 -17.71 15.53 -10.40
C CYS A 263 -18.58 15.37 -11.66
N LYS A 264 -18.02 15.58 -12.86
CA LYS A 264 -18.69 15.13 -14.09
C LYS A 264 -18.67 13.59 -14.15
N THR A 265 -17.48 13.00 -14.23
CA THR A 265 -17.27 11.56 -14.03
C THR A 265 -16.54 11.33 -12.71
N ALA A 266 -17.04 10.49 -11.81
CA ALA A 266 -16.34 10.22 -10.55
C ALA A 266 -15.04 9.44 -10.79
N ILE A 267 -15.11 8.30 -11.49
CA ILE A 267 -13.96 7.46 -11.82
C ILE A 267 -13.93 7.19 -13.31
N LYS A 268 -12.81 7.51 -13.98
CA LYS A 268 -12.51 7.06 -15.34
C LYS A 268 -11.48 5.94 -15.27
N MET A 269 -11.93 4.70 -15.43
CA MET A 269 -11.06 3.52 -15.52
C MET A 269 -10.58 3.40 -16.96
N ASN A 270 -9.32 3.78 -17.19
CA ASN A 270 -8.67 3.81 -18.50
C ASN A 270 -8.30 2.40 -18.98
N TRP A 271 -7.55 1.66 -18.15
CA TRP A 271 -7.22 0.24 -18.37
C TRP A 271 -6.95 -0.44 -17.03
N ASN A 272 -7.15 -1.75 -16.95
CA ASN A 272 -6.63 -2.55 -15.84
C ASN A 272 -6.51 -4.04 -16.19
N TRP A 273 -5.95 -4.82 -15.27
CA TRP A 273 -6.18 -6.27 -15.24
C TRP A 273 -7.24 -6.65 -14.19
N VAL A 274 -7.18 -6.08 -12.98
CA VAL A 274 -8.21 -6.26 -11.92
C VAL A 274 -8.18 -5.13 -10.88
N TRP A 275 -9.34 -4.57 -10.52
CA TRP A 275 -9.42 -3.48 -9.52
C TRP A 275 -10.59 -3.66 -8.56
N THR A 276 -10.36 -3.46 -7.26
CA THR A 276 -11.37 -3.63 -6.21
C THR A 276 -11.72 -2.30 -5.54
N PHE A 277 -12.97 -1.86 -5.70
CA PHE A 277 -13.58 -0.73 -5.02
C PHE A 277 -14.44 -1.22 -3.85
N HIS A 278 -14.24 -0.68 -2.64
CA HIS A 278 -15.06 -1.01 -1.47
C HIS A 278 -15.54 0.23 -0.72
N GLY A 279 -16.82 0.27 -0.34
CA GLY A 279 -17.37 1.39 0.43
C GLY A 279 -17.23 2.75 -0.24
N ILE A 280 -17.24 2.82 -1.58
CA ILE A 280 -17.18 4.10 -2.29
C ILE A 280 -18.54 4.80 -2.26
N SER A 281 -18.53 6.12 -2.26
CA SER A 281 -19.72 6.97 -2.24
C SER A 281 -19.68 7.96 -3.39
N VAL A 282 -20.60 7.85 -4.34
CA VAL A 282 -20.75 8.80 -5.45
C VAL A 282 -22.03 9.60 -5.25
N ASN A 283 -21.94 10.93 -5.28
CA ASN A 283 -23.07 11.84 -5.08
C ASN A 283 -23.07 12.97 -6.11
N ASN A 284 -24.21 13.15 -6.78
CA ASN A 284 -24.45 14.24 -7.73
C ASN A 284 -23.40 14.30 -8.86
N CYS A 285 -22.96 13.14 -9.36
CA CYS A 285 -22.11 13.06 -10.56
C CYS A 285 -22.95 12.87 -11.81
N ASP A 286 -22.41 13.04 -13.02
CA ASP A 286 -23.13 12.68 -14.25
C ASP A 286 -22.95 11.19 -14.57
N VAL A 287 -21.72 10.71 -14.40
CA VAL A 287 -21.34 9.29 -14.42
C VAL A 287 -20.59 8.93 -13.13
N GLY A 288 -20.90 7.78 -12.54
CA GLY A 288 -20.09 7.21 -11.47
C GLY A 288 -18.78 6.62 -12.02
N ILE A 289 -18.80 5.36 -12.45
CA ILE A 289 -17.63 4.68 -13.02
C ILE A 289 -17.79 4.56 -14.53
N ASP A 290 -16.90 5.19 -15.30
CA ASP A 290 -16.71 4.90 -16.72
C ASP A 290 -15.58 3.87 -16.87
N MET A 291 -15.96 2.63 -17.22
CA MET A 291 -15.05 1.54 -17.59
C MET A 291 -15.21 1.12 -19.06
N ALA A 292 -15.76 2.00 -19.89
CA ALA A 292 -16.01 1.80 -21.32
C ALA A 292 -14.84 2.27 -22.21
N SER A 293 -13.64 2.34 -21.65
CA SER A 293 -12.41 2.76 -22.34
C SER A 293 -11.97 1.73 -23.39
N GLN A 294 -11.73 2.20 -24.61
CA GLN A 294 -11.42 1.40 -25.79
C GLN A 294 -10.09 1.85 -26.43
N GLY A 295 -9.27 0.87 -26.85
CA GLY A 295 -8.42 0.99 -28.03
C GLY A 295 -9.09 0.25 -29.19
N ASP A 296 -8.36 -0.59 -29.93
CA ASP A 296 -8.96 -1.56 -30.86
C ASP A 296 -9.84 -2.61 -30.15
N VAL A 297 -9.67 -2.75 -28.83
CA VAL A 297 -10.43 -3.60 -27.92
C VAL A 297 -10.65 -2.84 -26.59
N GLN A 298 -11.66 -3.20 -25.79
CA GLN A 298 -11.83 -2.67 -24.43
C GLN A 298 -10.58 -2.91 -23.58
N ALA A 299 -10.03 -1.85 -22.97
CA ALA A 299 -8.76 -1.89 -22.24
C ALA A 299 -8.89 -2.19 -20.73
N VAL A 300 -10.12 -2.13 -20.18
CA VAL A 300 -10.40 -2.51 -18.79
C VAL A 300 -10.63 -4.02 -18.69
N GLY A 301 -9.88 -4.71 -17.85
CA GLY A 301 -9.95 -6.15 -17.68
C GLY A 301 -11.07 -6.60 -16.75
N ALA A 302 -11.00 -6.20 -15.47
CA ALA A 302 -11.98 -6.55 -14.44
C ALA A 302 -12.15 -5.47 -13.36
N VAL A 303 -13.39 -5.24 -12.92
CA VAL A 303 -13.74 -4.29 -11.84
C VAL A 303 -14.68 -4.95 -10.83
N ILE A 304 -14.39 -4.80 -9.54
CA ILE A 304 -15.25 -5.23 -8.44
C ILE A 304 -15.71 -3.98 -7.69
N VAL A 305 -17.02 -3.85 -7.45
CA VAL A 305 -17.60 -2.76 -6.65
C VAL A 305 -18.42 -3.39 -5.52
N ALA A 306 -17.96 -3.22 -4.28
CA ALA A 306 -18.53 -3.87 -3.10
C ALA A 306 -18.98 -2.86 -2.03
N ASP A 307 -20.08 -3.15 -1.33
CA ASP A 307 -20.55 -2.43 -0.12
C ASP A 307 -20.66 -0.89 -0.30
N SER A 308 -20.99 -0.42 -1.51
CA SER A 308 -20.84 0.97 -1.98
C SER A 308 -22.19 1.66 -2.29
N THR A 309 -22.19 2.99 -2.44
CA THR A 309 -23.41 3.81 -2.66
C THR A 309 -23.25 4.81 -3.81
N PHE A 310 -24.25 4.91 -4.66
CA PHE A 310 -24.37 5.90 -5.73
C PHE A 310 -25.69 6.66 -5.56
N SER A 311 -25.63 7.99 -5.61
CA SER A 311 -26.76 8.86 -5.33
C SER A 311 -26.81 10.06 -6.28
N ASN A 312 -28.02 10.48 -6.66
CA ASN A 312 -28.29 11.65 -7.50
C ASN A 312 -27.49 11.68 -8.82
N THR A 313 -27.14 10.49 -9.34
CA THR A 313 -26.20 10.30 -10.45
C THR A 313 -26.93 9.59 -11.61
N PRO A 314 -27.12 10.21 -12.79
CA PRO A 314 -27.93 9.64 -13.87
C PRO A 314 -27.52 8.23 -14.31
N THR A 315 -26.20 7.99 -14.46
CA THR A 315 -25.66 6.68 -14.79
C THR A 315 -24.62 6.25 -13.75
N GLY A 316 -24.90 5.18 -13.00
CA GLY A 316 -24.00 4.62 -11.99
C GLY A 316 -22.68 4.14 -12.61
N ILE A 317 -22.76 3.23 -13.58
CA ILE A 317 -21.59 2.64 -14.26
C ILE A 317 -21.83 2.57 -15.78
N VAL A 318 -20.80 2.87 -16.57
CA VAL A 318 -20.79 2.68 -18.03
C VAL A 318 -19.79 1.57 -18.38
N ALA A 319 -20.25 0.52 -19.05
CA ALA A 319 -19.44 -0.60 -19.51
C ALA A 319 -19.85 -1.01 -20.93
N ILE A 320 -19.08 -1.87 -21.60
CA ILE A 320 -19.29 -2.27 -23.02
C ILE A 320 -19.13 -3.78 -23.25
N TYR A 321 -19.22 -4.57 -22.18
CA TYR A 321 -19.18 -6.02 -22.26
C TYR A 321 -20.45 -6.56 -22.93
N ASN A 322 -20.28 -7.52 -23.83
CA ASN A 322 -21.36 -8.34 -24.37
C ASN A 322 -21.07 -9.83 -24.06
N PRO A 323 -22.02 -10.62 -23.51
CA PRO A 323 -21.83 -12.06 -23.27
C PRO A 323 -21.48 -12.89 -24.51
N ASP A 324 -21.80 -12.40 -25.72
CA ASP A 324 -21.46 -13.04 -27.00
C ASP A 324 -20.02 -12.74 -27.48
N GLN A 325 -19.26 -11.88 -26.78
CA GLN A 325 -17.90 -11.49 -27.18
C GLN A 325 -16.86 -12.58 -26.84
N SER A 326 -15.83 -12.74 -27.67
CA SER A 326 -14.81 -13.80 -27.54
C SER A 326 -13.85 -13.67 -26.34
N TYR A 327 -13.96 -12.59 -25.55
CA TYR A 327 -13.02 -12.19 -24.49
C TYR A 327 -13.75 -11.78 -23.21
N THR A 328 -13.10 -11.82 -22.06
CA THR A 328 -13.69 -11.45 -20.75
C THR A 328 -13.46 -10.00 -20.34
N ASN A 329 -12.88 -9.18 -21.23
CA ASN A 329 -12.63 -7.75 -21.08
C ASN A 329 -13.91 -7.02 -20.62
N GLY A 330 -13.80 -6.10 -19.67
CA GLY A 330 -14.96 -5.42 -19.10
C GLY A 330 -15.74 -6.23 -18.07
N THR A 331 -15.15 -7.30 -17.52
CA THR A 331 -15.73 -8.05 -16.39
C THR A 331 -16.07 -7.07 -15.25
N LEU A 332 -17.30 -7.14 -14.74
CA LEU A 332 -17.80 -6.26 -13.68
C LEU A 332 -18.60 -7.09 -12.68
N ILE A 333 -18.32 -6.93 -11.39
CA ILE A 333 -19.09 -7.53 -10.30
C ILE A 333 -19.56 -6.44 -9.35
N LEU A 334 -20.85 -6.47 -9.00
CA LEU A 334 -21.48 -5.62 -8.01
C LEU A 334 -21.92 -6.49 -6.84
N ASP A 335 -21.57 -6.11 -5.61
CA ASP A 335 -21.94 -6.84 -4.39
C ASP A 335 -22.37 -5.85 -3.30
N ASN A 336 -23.63 -5.89 -2.88
CA ASN A 336 -24.23 -4.92 -1.94
C ASN A 336 -24.01 -3.45 -2.34
N VAL A 337 -24.38 -3.09 -3.58
CA VAL A 337 -24.23 -1.72 -4.11
C VAL A 337 -25.58 -1.00 -4.16
N ASP A 338 -25.68 0.15 -3.53
CA ASP A 338 -26.92 0.92 -3.41
C ASP A 338 -27.04 1.99 -4.50
N PHE A 339 -28.09 1.89 -5.33
CA PHE A 339 -28.46 2.86 -6.37
C PHE A 339 -29.87 3.43 -6.11
N SER A 340 -30.41 3.32 -4.89
CA SER A 340 -31.79 3.69 -4.57
C SER A 340 -32.07 5.19 -4.72
N GLN A 341 -31.15 6.05 -4.29
CA GLN A 341 -31.33 7.49 -4.28
C GLN A 341 -31.07 8.11 -5.66
N ASN A 342 -32.12 8.23 -6.47
CA ASN A 342 -32.12 9.02 -7.71
C ASN A 342 -31.10 8.58 -8.80
N VAL A 343 -30.67 7.31 -8.81
CA VAL A 343 -29.88 6.73 -9.92
C VAL A 343 -30.82 5.90 -10.80
N PRO A 344 -31.26 6.37 -11.99
CA PRO A 344 -32.18 5.61 -12.84
C PRO A 344 -31.50 4.40 -13.52
N VAL A 345 -30.22 4.52 -13.88
CA VAL A 345 -29.45 3.47 -14.57
C VAL A 345 -28.26 3.06 -13.72
N ALA A 346 -28.23 1.83 -13.22
CA ALA A 346 -27.11 1.31 -12.44
C ALA A 346 -25.94 0.91 -13.34
N VAL A 347 -26.22 0.22 -14.46
CA VAL A 347 -25.24 -0.10 -15.50
C VAL A 347 -25.80 0.25 -16.89
N GLN A 348 -25.05 1.02 -17.67
CA GLN A 348 -25.37 1.41 -19.04
C GLN A 348 -24.36 0.81 -20.03
N ASP A 349 -24.83 0.41 -21.21
CA ASP A 349 -23.94 0.10 -22.33
C ASP A 349 -23.33 1.39 -22.92
N GLY A 350 -22.02 1.43 -23.03
CA GLY A 350 -21.25 2.57 -23.49
C GLY A 350 -21.47 2.92 -24.97
N VAL A 351 -21.89 1.97 -25.81
CA VAL A 351 -22.07 2.19 -27.26
C VAL A 351 -23.52 2.53 -27.59
N SER A 352 -24.45 1.59 -27.39
CA SER A 352 -25.88 1.71 -27.69
C SER A 352 -26.68 2.56 -26.71
N LYS A 353 -26.09 2.90 -25.55
CA LYS A 353 -26.71 3.63 -24.43
C LYS A 353 -27.88 2.89 -23.76
N GLN A 354 -28.10 1.61 -24.07
CA GLN A 354 -29.10 0.78 -23.42
C GLN A 354 -28.82 0.59 -21.92
N THR A 355 -29.88 0.37 -21.15
CA THR A 355 -29.79 0.04 -19.72
C THR A 355 -29.54 -1.45 -19.56
N LEU A 356 -28.34 -1.82 -19.10
CA LEU A 356 -27.95 -3.20 -18.80
C LEU A 356 -28.41 -3.62 -17.39
N LEU A 357 -28.50 -2.65 -16.47
CA LEU A 357 -29.07 -2.85 -15.13
C LEU A 357 -29.81 -1.58 -14.68
N VAL A 358 -31.08 -1.74 -14.32
CA VAL A 358 -31.94 -0.67 -13.79
C VAL A 358 -31.48 -0.29 -12.38
N GLY A 359 -31.44 1.00 -12.07
CA GLY A 359 -31.15 1.52 -10.73
C GLY A 359 -32.39 1.67 -9.86
N LYS A 360 -32.43 2.71 -9.01
CA LYS A 360 -33.49 3.00 -8.03
C LYS A 360 -33.74 1.86 -7.03
N THR A 361 -32.72 1.03 -6.79
CA THR A 361 -32.75 -0.10 -5.86
C THR A 361 -31.35 -0.38 -5.33
N ARG A 362 -31.25 -1.24 -4.31
CA ARG A 362 -29.98 -1.86 -3.92
C ARG A 362 -29.76 -3.16 -4.69
N ILE A 363 -28.60 -3.28 -5.31
CA ILE A 363 -28.17 -4.49 -6.01
C ILE A 363 -27.48 -5.40 -5.00
N GLY A 364 -28.16 -6.49 -4.63
CA GLY A 364 -27.62 -7.51 -3.72
C GLY A 364 -26.37 -8.17 -4.29
N SER A 365 -26.47 -8.76 -5.48
CA SER A 365 -25.30 -9.14 -6.27
C SER A 365 -25.63 -9.24 -7.76
N TRP A 366 -24.68 -8.86 -8.63
CA TRP A 366 -24.80 -8.87 -10.10
C TRP A 366 -23.42 -9.04 -10.73
N ALA A 367 -23.33 -9.70 -11.89
CA ALA A 367 -22.07 -9.87 -12.60
C ALA A 367 -22.23 -9.85 -14.12
N GLN A 368 -21.19 -9.35 -14.80
CA GLN A 368 -20.91 -9.61 -16.21
C GLN A 368 -19.48 -10.13 -16.42
N GLY A 369 -19.30 -10.96 -17.44
CA GLY A 369 -18.08 -11.76 -17.66
C GLY A 369 -18.39 -13.25 -17.52
N ARG A 370 -17.36 -14.10 -17.39
CA ARG A 370 -17.55 -15.56 -17.24
C ARG A 370 -17.63 -15.97 -15.78
N SER A 371 -18.68 -16.70 -15.38
CA SER A 371 -18.88 -17.24 -14.03
C SER A 371 -18.89 -18.77 -14.05
N TYR A 372 -18.24 -19.37 -13.04
CA TYR A 372 -18.11 -20.83 -12.88
C TYR A 372 -18.67 -21.27 -11.51
N SER A 373 -19.37 -22.41 -11.47
CA SER A 373 -19.78 -23.09 -10.23
C SER A 373 -19.40 -24.57 -10.31
N ASN A 374 -18.54 -25.04 -9.39
CA ASN A 374 -17.93 -26.38 -9.44
C ASN A 374 -17.38 -26.76 -10.83
N GLY A 375 -16.76 -25.80 -11.53
CA GLY A 375 -16.21 -25.97 -12.88
C GLY A 375 -17.19 -25.77 -14.05
N ASN A 376 -18.49 -25.63 -13.79
CA ASN A 376 -19.48 -25.38 -14.84
C ASN A 376 -19.50 -23.88 -15.18
N GLY A 377 -18.82 -23.50 -16.27
CA GLY A 377 -18.64 -22.11 -16.70
C GLY A 377 -19.62 -21.63 -17.76
N LYS A 378 -20.09 -20.38 -17.64
CA LYS A 378 -20.84 -19.67 -18.68
C LYS A 378 -20.53 -18.16 -18.68
N ALA A 379 -20.69 -17.51 -19.84
CA ALA A 379 -20.81 -16.06 -19.90
C ALA A 379 -22.12 -15.62 -19.22
N VAL A 380 -22.09 -14.47 -18.54
CA VAL A 380 -23.25 -13.84 -17.90
C VAL A 380 -23.21 -12.33 -18.08
N GLN A 381 -24.38 -11.70 -17.99
CA GLN A 381 -24.57 -10.27 -17.77
C GLN A 381 -25.93 -10.12 -17.07
N GLY A 382 -25.93 -10.21 -15.72
CA GLY A 382 -27.17 -10.40 -14.99
C GLY A 382 -27.01 -10.59 -13.48
N PRO A 383 -28.15 -10.71 -12.75
CA PRO A 383 -28.15 -10.97 -11.31
C PRO A 383 -27.52 -12.32 -10.98
N ARG A 384 -26.99 -12.43 -9.77
CA ARG A 384 -26.46 -13.69 -9.18
C ARG A 384 -26.93 -13.81 -7.73
N ASP A 385 -26.72 -14.99 -7.15
CA ASP A 385 -26.97 -15.20 -5.71
C ASP A 385 -26.04 -14.31 -4.86
N VAL A 386 -26.57 -13.79 -3.75
CA VAL A 386 -25.84 -12.86 -2.87
C VAL A 386 -24.70 -13.60 -2.16
N VAL A 387 -23.50 -13.02 -2.16
CA VAL A 387 -22.34 -13.62 -1.52
C VAL A 387 -22.59 -13.77 -0.02
N SER A 388 -22.53 -15.00 0.47
CA SER A 388 -22.76 -15.34 1.88
C SER A 388 -21.56 -14.89 2.73
N LYS A 389 -21.64 -13.65 3.23
CA LYS A 389 -20.65 -13.05 4.14
C LYS A 389 -20.87 -13.59 5.58
N PRO A 390 -19.89 -14.29 6.19
CA PRO A 390 -20.00 -14.78 7.56
C PRO A 390 -19.99 -13.64 8.58
N ASP A 391 -20.75 -13.78 9.67
CA ASP A 391 -20.78 -12.85 10.81
C ASP A 391 -19.39 -12.53 11.37
N ALA A 392 -18.43 -13.44 11.26
CA ALA A 392 -17.05 -13.24 11.68
C ALA A 392 -16.32 -12.14 10.87
N LEU A 393 -16.69 -11.91 9.61
CA LEU A 393 -16.01 -11.02 8.65
C LEU A 393 -16.68 -9.65 8.45
N ILE A 394 -17.91 -9.45 8.93
CA ILE A 394 -18.69 -8.23 8.69
C ILE A 394 -18.77 -7.26 9.88
N ASP A 395 -18.95 -5.97 9.60
CA ASP A 395 -19.23 -4.93 10.60
C ASP A 395 -20.71 -4.95 11.03
N GLY A 396 -21.10 -4.04 11.94
CA GLY A 396 -22.48 -3.91 12.41
C GLY A 396 -23.49 -3.42 11.36
N SER A 397 -23.06 -3.13 10.13
CA SER A 397 -23.89 -2.75 8.98
C SER A 397 -23.93 -3.82 7.88
N GLY A 398 -23.32 -5.00 8.10
CA GLY A 398 -23.29 -6.11 7.14
C GLY A 398 -22.24 -5.98 6.03
N ARG A 399 -21.37 -4.96 6.09
CA ARG A 399 -20.27 -4.76 5.14
C ARG A 399 -19.01 -5.46 5.63
N ILE A 400 -18.09 -5.84 4.76
CA ILE A 400 -16.79 -6.41 5.21
C ILE A 400 -16.08 -5.38 6.10
N VAL A 401 -15.51 -5.83 7.23
CA VAL A 401 -14.79 -4.95 8.16
C VAL A 401 -13.61 -4.28 7.44
N SER A 402 -13.57 -2.96 7.52
CA SER A 402 -12.51 -2.09 7.02
C SER A 402 -12.11 -1.08 8.09
N ARG A 403 -10.81 -0.85 8.29
CA ARG A 403 -10.24 0.09 9.27
C ARG A 403 -8.95 0.67 8.72
N SER A 404 -8.85 2.00 8.65
CA SER A 404 -7.66 2.70 8.16
C SER A 404 -6.54 2.80 9.19
N LYS A 405 -5.30 2.90 8.69
CA LYS A 405 -4.08 3.07 9.49
C LYS A 405 -4.26 4.19 10.54
N PRO A 406 -4.18 3.89 11.84
CA PRO A 406 -4.39 4.88 12.89
C PRO A 406 -3.23 5.89 12.96
N GLN A 407 -3.55 7.18 13.06
CA GLN A 407 -2.53 8.24 13.09
C GLN A 407 -2.27 8.80 14.51
N TYR A 408 -2.94 8.24 15.51
CA TYR A 408 -2.77 8.56 16.94
C TYR A 408 -2.85 10.08 17.22
N THR A 409 -3.80 10.76 16.60
CA THR A 409 -4.02 12.22 16.72
C THR A 409 -4.43 12.67 18.12
N ASP A 410 -4.86 11.72 18.96
CA ASP A 410 -5.25 11.84 20.35
C ASP A 410 -4.11 11.50 21.35
N VAL A 411 -2.95 11.07 20.86
CA VAL A 411 -1.83 10.61 21.70
C VAL A 411 -0.70 11.64 21.70
N ASP A 412 -0.34 12.12 22.89
CA ASP A 412 0.78 13.04 23.12
C ASP A 412 2.15 12.39 22.87
N ALA A 413 3.13 13.18 22.39
CA ALA A 413 4.47 12.70 22.06
C ALA A 413 5.21 12.02 23.23
N SER A 414 4.94 12.41 24.49
CA SER A 414 5.55 11.78 25.68
C SER A 414 5.08 10.33 25.93
N ARG A 415 4.01 9.89 25.25
CA ARG A 415 3.51 8.51 25.30
C ARG A 415 4.22 7.56 24.33
N PHE A 416 5.06 8.10 23.43
CA PHE A 416 5.81 7.31 22.46
C PHE A 416 7.15 6.85 23.05
N VAL A 417 7.36 5.54 23.06
CA VAL A 417 8.56 4.89 23.62
C VAL A 417 9.52 4.57 22.47
N SER A 418 10.42 5.52 22.19
CA SER A 418 11.54 5.32 21.25
C SER A 418 12.39 4.12 21.67
N VAL A 419 12.55 3.13 20.78
CA VAL A 419 13.39 1.96 21.02
C VAL A 419 14.87 2.35 21.16
N LYS A 420 15.33 3.38 20.43
CA LYS A 420 16.71 3.88 20.57
C LYS A 420 16.94 4.54 21.92
N SER A 421 15.98 5.32 22.41
CA SER A 421 15.98 5.87 23.77
C SER A 421 15.82 4.82 24.87
N LYS A 422 15.53 3.57 24.52
CA LYS A 422 15.53 2.41 25.43
C LYS A 422 16.72 1.46 25.23
N GLY A 423 17.66 1.81 24.35
CA GLY A 423 18.99 1.19 24.26
C GLY A 423 19.27 0.46 22.96
N ALA A 424 18.27 0.21 22.11
CA ALA A 424 18.49 -0.36 20.78
C ALA A 424 19.32 0.59 19.89
N LYS A 425 20.04 0.07 18.90
CA LYS A 425 20.89 0.89 18.01
C LYS A 425 20.21 1.19 16.69
N GLY A 426 19.59 0.19 16.08
CA GLY A 426 19.10 0.27 14.71
C GLY A 426 20.23 0.51 13.70
N ASP A 427 21.43 -0.05 13.94
CA ASP A 427 22.65 0.16 13.14
C ASP A 427 22.95 -0.96 12.12
N GLY A 428 22.10 -1.99 12.06
CA GLY A 428 22.24 -3.14 11.15
C GLY A 428 23.23 -4.22 11.58
N SER A 429 23.88 -4.09 12.75
CA SER A 429 24.98 -4.95 13.20
C SER A 429 24.96 -5.30 14.69
N THR A 430 24.48 -4.42 15.56
CA THR A 430 24.29 -4.68 17.00
C THR A 430 23.04 -5.52 17.20
N ASP A 431 23.15 -6.61 17.96
CA ASP A 431 22.00 -7.41 18.39
C ASP A 431 21.10 -6.60 19.33
N ASP A 432 19.98 -6.15 18.80
CA ASP A 432 18.98 -5.35 19.50
C ASP A 432 17.87 -6.19 20.13
N THR A 433 17.91 -7.54 20.03
CA THR A 433 16.85 -8.46 20.49
C THR A 433 16.48 -8.20 21.95
N ALA A 434 17.48 -8.13 22.84
CA ALA A 434 17.26 -7.92 24.27
C ALA A 434 16.74 -6.52 24.61
N ALA A 435 17.15 -5.50 23.85
CA ALA A 435 16.67 -4.12 24.04
C ALA A 435 15.21 -3.98 23.59
N ILE A 436 14.86 -4.56 22.44
CA ILE A 436 13.49 -4.56 21.90
C ILE A 436 12.56 -5.39 22.78
N GLN A 437 13.00 -6.57 23.26
CA GLN A 437 12.24 -7.36 24.21
C GLN A 437 11.97 -6.58 25.50
N ALA A 438 13.00 -5.91 26.06
CA ALA A 438 12.83 -5.09 27.25
C ALA A 438 11.85 -3.91 27.05
N VAL A 439 11.72 -3.36 25.84
CA VAL A 439 10.65 -2.39 25.52
C VAL A 439 9.28 -3.05 25.56
N PHE A 440 9.11 -4.19 24.88
CA PHE A 440 7.84 -4.92 24.85
C PHE A 440 7.41 -5.49 26.21
N ASP A 441 8.36 -5.83 27.09
CA ASP A 441 8.09 -6.30 28.46
C ASP A 441 7.64 -5.16 29.41
N ASN A 442 7.94 -3.90 29.09
CA ASN A 442 7.75 -2.75 29.98
C ASN A 442 6.84 -1.63 29.42
N VAL A 443 6.32 -1.78 28.19
CA VAL A 443 5.41 -0.78 27.59
C VAL A 443 4.02 -0.84 28.25
N ALA A 444 3.51 0.32 28.67
CA ALA A 444 2.18 0.42 29.26
C ALA A 444 1.06 0.42 28.19
N PRO A 445 -0.18 0.00 28.49
CA PRO A 445 -1.28 -0.06 27.51
C PRO A 445 -1.67 1.29 26.88
N ASP A 446 -1.34 2.40 27.55
CA ASP A 446 -1.51 3.78 27.13
C ASP A 446 -0.20 4.39 26.58
N GLN A 447 0.70 3.56 26.05
CA GLN A 447 1.91 3.96 25.32
C GLN A 447 1.93 3.36 23.91
N VAL A 448 2.77 3.94 23.05
CA VAL A 448 3.03 3.45 21.70
C VAL A 448 4.52 3.19 21.56
N VAL A 449 4.91 1.99 21.13
CA VAL A 449 6.31 1.68 20.80
C VAL A 449 6.68 2.40 19.51
N TYR A 450 7.72 3.22 19.55
CA TYR A 450 8.23 3.97 18.40
C TYR A 450 9.55 3.37 17.93
N PHE A 451 9.53 2.77 16.74
CA PHE A 451 10.76 2.37 16.07
C PHE A 451 11.30 3.57 15.28
N ASP A 452 12.27 4.27 15.87
CA ASP A 452 13.07 5.29 15.17
C ASP A 452 13.70 4.69 13.91
N HIS A 453 13.92 5.46 12.84
CA HIS A 453 14.40 4.85 11.59
C HIS A 453 15.79 4.20 11.76
N GLY A 454 15.96 2.99 11.23
CA GLY A 454 17.18 2.19 11.37
C GLY A 454 16.96 0.74 10.98
N ALA A 455 17.99 -0.09 11.14
CA ALA A 455 17.94 -1.52 10.90
C ALA A 455 18.28 -2.28 12.19
N TYR A 456 17.30 -2.99 12.75
CA TYR A 456 17.38 -3.63 14.05
C TYR A 456 17.67 -5.12 13.87
N LEU A 457 18.91 -5.54 14.15
CA LEU A 457 19.31 -6.94 14.06
C LEU A 457 18.73 -7.72 15.24
N VAL A 458 18.00 -8.80 14.96
CA VAL A 458 17.47 -9.71 15.98
C VAL A 458 17.90 -11.16 15.71
N THR A 459 18.35 -11.85 16.76
CA THR A 459 18.98 -13.19 16.65
C THR A 459 18.21 -14.30 17.37
N ASP A 460 17.21 -13.93 18.19
CA ASP A 460 16.22 -14.83 18.80
C ASP A 460 14.80 -14.23 18.67
N THR A 461 13.77 -15.00 19.00
CA THR A 461 12.35 -14.61 18.93
C THR A 461 12.05 -13.43 19.85
N VAL A 462 11.66 -12.30 19.26
CA VAL A 462 11.02 -11.18 19.98
C VAL A 462 9.55 -11.53 20.23
N ARG A 463 9.14 -11.53 21.49
CA ARG A 463 7.77 -11.79 21.95
C ARG A 463 7.07 -10.45 22.17
N VAL A 464 6.10 -10.17 21.31
CA VAL A 464 5.28 -8.97 21.40
C VAL A 464 4.04 -9.26 22.26
N PRO A 465 3.73 -8.45 23.29
CA PRO A 465 2.53 -8.65 24.11
C PRO A 465 1.25 -8.47 23.31
N LYS A 466 0.17 -9.08 23.80
CA LYS A 466 -1.16 -9.04 23.16
C LYS A 466 -1.89 -7.69 23.21
N ASN A 467 -1.37 -6.73 23.96
CA ASN A 467 -1.94 -5.40 24.14
C ASN A 467 -0.83 -4.36 23.92
N VAL A 468 -0.68 -3.85 22.69
CA VAL A 468 0.38 -2.88 22.33
C VAL A 468 0.05 -2.14 21.04
N LYS A 469 0.55 -0.90 20.93
CA LYS A 469 0.59 -0.12 19.70
C LYS A 469 2.04 0.09 19.27
N VAL A 470 2.32 -0.02 17.97
CA VAL A 470 3.67 0.09 17.39
C VAL A 470 3.61 0.93 16.12
N VAL A 471 4.55 1.84 15.93
CA VAL A 471 4.74 2.60 14.68
C VAL A 471 6.23 2.79 14.38
N GLY A 472 6.59 2.63 13.11
CA GLY A 472 7.93 2.95 12.61
C GLY A 472 8.05 4.34 11.98
N GLU A 473 9.23 4.94 12.08
CA GLU A 473 9.60 6.14 11.34
C GLU A 473 10.00 5.78 9.91
N ILE A 474 9.04 5.86 8.97
CA ILE A 474 9.19 5.47 7.55
C ILE A 474 9.92 4.12 7.38
N TRP A 475 9.26 3.04 7.78
CA TRP A 475 9.72 1.66 7.53
C TRP A 475 11.16 1.36 8.02
N PRO A 476 11.44 1.47 9.33
CA PRO A 476 12.61 0.80 9.92
C PRO A 476 12.57 -0.71 9.65
N LEU A 477 13.75 -1.29 9.51
CA LEU A 477 13.94 -2.68 9.15
C LEU A 477 14.12 -3.54 10.41
N ILE A 478 13.37 -4.63 10.54
CA ILE A 478 13.61 -5.69 11.52
C ILE A 478 14.36 -6.81 10.80
N LEU A 479 15.66 -6.94 11.06
CA LEU A 479 16.52 -7.90 10.38
C LEU A 479 16.64 -9.20 11.19
N ALA A 480 16.00 -10.27 10.73
CA ALA A 480 16.26 -11.61 11.23
C ALA A 480 17.71 -11.98 10.92
N GLY A 481 18.49 -12.41 11.92
CA GLY A 481 19.94 -12.53 11.77
C GLY A 481 20.63 -13.49 12.72
N GLY A 482 21.93 -13.29 12.87
CA GLY A 482 22.80 -14.20 13.64
C GLY A 482 23.03 -15.54 12.95
N ASN A 483 23.57 -16.50 13.70
CA ASN A 483 24.04 -17.81 13.23
C ASN A 483 23.43 -19.01 13.97
N GLY A 484 22.29 -18.81 14.64
CA GLY A 484 21.64 -19.82 15.49
C GLY A 484 20.15 -20.00 15.16
N ASN A 485 19.30 -19.28 15.89
CA ASN A 485 17.86 -19.58 16.02
C ASN A 485 17.11 -19.70 14.68
N PHE A 486 17.49 -18.91 13.67
CA PHE A 486 16.81 -18.84 12.38
C PHE A 486 17.50 -19.63 11.25
N LYS A 487 18.49 -20.48 11.56
CA LYS A 487 19.26 -21.24 10.54
C LYS A 487 18.69 -22.61 10.19
N ASP A 488 17.74 -23.15 10.95
CA ASP A 488 17.20 -24.51 10.73
C ASP A 488 15.79 -24.49 10.11
N MET A 489 15.68 -24.87 8.84
CA MET A 489 14.40 -25.00 8.12
C MET A 489 13.55 -26.21 8.56
N ALA A 490 14.11 -27.19 9.28
CA ALA A 490 13.35 -28.29 9.86
C ALA A 490 12.69 -27.89 11.20
N ASN A 491 13.29 -26.95 11.94
CA ASN A 491 12.80 -26.44 13.22
C ASN A 491 12.60 -24.90 13.22
N PRO A 492 11.80 -24.35 12.29
CA PRO A 492 11.66 -22.91 12.10
C PRO A 492 11.06 -22.18 13.31
N LYS A 493 11.37 -20.89 13.42
CA LYS A 493 11.12 -20.03 14.60
C LYS A 493 10.52 -18.68 14.19
N PRO A 494 9.55 -18.13 14.95
CA PRO A 494 9.10 -16.76 14.77
C PRO A 494 10.20 -15.76 15.08
N VAL A 495 10.36 -14.76 14.22
CA VAL A 495 11.23 -13.59 14.47
C VAL A 495 10.48 -12.62 15.37
N PHE A 496 9.30 -12.15 14.94
CA PHE A 496 8.31 -11.53 15.82
C PHE A 496 7.16 -12.51 16.10
N GLN A 497 6.98 -12.87 17.37
CA GLN A 497 5.86 -13.65 17.87
C GLN A 497 4.82 -12.71 18.49
N ILE A 498 3.70 -12.49 17.79
CA ILE A 498 2.67 -11.51 18.18
C ILE A 498 1.58 -12.18 19.03
N GLY A 499 1.66 -11.95 20.34
CA GLY A 499 0.91 -12.68 21.37
C GLY A 499 1.33 -14.15 21.50
N GLN A 500 0.79 -14.85 22.49
CA GLN A 500 0.93 -16.30 22.62
C GLN A 500 -0.31 -17.04 22.05
N PRO A 501 -0.21 -18.33 21.70
CA PRO A 501 -1.36 -19.11 21.22
C PRO A 501 -2.53 -19.08 22.21
N GLY A 502 -3.70 -18.68 21.74
CA GLY A 502 -4.90 -18.50 22.57
C GLY A 502 -5.05 -17.14 23.26
N ASP A 503 -4.10 -16.21 23.11
CA ASP A 503 -4.28 -14.84 23.60
C ASP A 503 -5.41 -14.10 22.89
N VAL A 504 -6.10 -13.26 23.66
CA VAL A 504 -7.01 -12.22 23.16
C VAL A 504 -6.52 -10.87 23.68
N GLY A 505 -6.53 -9.85 22.83
CA GLY A 505 -6.05 -8.49 23.13
C GLY A 505 -6.15 -7.56 21.91
N ASN A 506 -5.55 -6.38 21.98
CA ASN A 506 -5.51 -5.37 20.93
C ASN A 506 -4.06 -5.09 20.50
N VAL A 507 -3.70 -5.41 19.27
CA VAL A 507 -2.36 -5.16 18.71
C VAL A 507 -2.48 -4.30 17.47
N GLU A 508 -1.76 -3.18 17.43
CA GLU A 508 -1.71 -2.28 16.28
C GLU A 508 -0.25 -2.11 15.87
N MET A 509 0.12 -2.49 14.65
CA MET A 509 1.47 -2.24 14.11
C MET A 509 1.39 -1.52 12.78
N GLN A 510 2.28 -0.54 12.55
CA GLN A 510 2.31 0.16 11.28
C GLN A 510 3.66 0.73 10.86
N ASP A 511 3.81 0.95 9.55
CA ASP A 511 4.99 1.56 8.91
C ASP A 511 6.31 0.81 9.27
N LEU A 512 6.36 -0.52 9.06
CA LEU A 512 7.51 -1.41 9.36
C LEU A 512 7.92 -2.29 8.16
N ILE A 513 9.18 -2.73 8.10
CA ILE A 513 9.65 -3.78 7.18
C ILE A 513 10.36 -4.91 7.95
N PHE A 514 10.12 -6.16 7.56
CA PHE A 514 10.83 -7.34 8.06
C PHE A 514 11.72 -7.95 6.96
N GLU A 515 12.98 -8.24 7.29
CA GLU A 515 13.97 -8.79 6.32
C GLU A 515 14.82 -9.90 6.95
N THR A 516 15.72 -10.48 6.16
CA THR A 516 16.77 -11.41 6.62
C THR A 516 18.15 -10.85 6.32
N GLN A 517 19.04 -10.84 7.32
CA GLN A 517 20.47 -10.61 7.12
C GLN A 517 21.18 -11.93 6.83
N GLY A 518 21.61 -12.10 5.58
CA GLY A 518 22.06 -13.37 5.02
C GLY A 518 20.94 -14.41 4.99
N PRO A 519 21.26 -15.68 4.67
CA PRO A 519 20.27 -16.74 4.64
C PRO A 519 19.78 -17.09 6.05
N GLN A 520 18.46 -17.02 6.27
CA GLN A 520 17.82 -17.38 7.55
C GLN A 520 16.67 -18.37 7.29
N PRO A 521 16.97 -19.57 6.78
CA PRO A 521 15.98 -20.49 6.21
C PRO A 521 15.01 -21.11 7.23
N GLY A 522 15.22 -20.88 8.52
CA GLY A 522 14.29 -21.20 9.60
C GLY A 522 13.46 -20.00 10.10
N ALA A 523 13.60 -18.80 9.54
CA ALA A 523 12.85 -17.62 9.99
C ALA A 523 11.38 -17.66 9.54
N ILE A 524 10.46 -17.57 10.50
CA ILE A 524 9.07 -17.16 10.25
C ILE A 524 9.00 -15.67 10.63
N LEU A 525 8.99 -14.75 9.65
CA LEU A 525 9.23 -13.34 9.94
C LEU A 525 8.17 -12.74 10.89
N ILE A 526 6.90 -12.97 10.57
CA ILE A 526 5.75 -12.51 11.37
C ILE A 526 4.87 -13.70 11.73
N GLN A 527 4.73 -14.03 13.03
CA GLN A 527 3.77 -15.04 13.50
C GLN A 527 2.71 -14.40 14.40
N VAL A 528 1.46 -14.39 13.94
CA VAL A 528 0.31 -13.88 14.70
C VAL A 528 -0.37 -15.01 15.44
N ASN A 529 -0.49 -14.87 16.77
CA ASN A 529 -1.16 -15.82 17.66
C ASN A 529 -2.40 -15.22 18.35
N VAL A 530 -2.34 -13.92 18.62
CA VAL A 530 -3.41 -13.13 19.25
C VAL A 530 -4.67 -13.06 18.39
N ALA A 531 -5.83 -13.14 19.03
CA ALA A 531 -7.11 -12.69 18.47
C ALA A 531 -7.46 -11.29 19.00
N GLY A 532 -8.10 -10.48 18.16
CA GLY A 532 -8.63 -9.19 18.54
C GLY A 532 -9.76 -9.33 19.56
N GLU A 533 -9.79 -8.48 20.58
CA GLU A 533 -10.98 -8.31 21.44
C GLU A 533 -12.20 -7.85 20.63
N SER A 534 -11.94 -7.13 19.53
CA SER A 534 -12.93 -6.77 18.49
C SER A 534 -12.39 -7.00 17.07
N LYS A 535 -13.28 -7.04 16.08
CA LYS A 535 -12.91 -7.24 14.67
C LYS A 535 -12.01 -6.10 14.19
N GLY A 536 -10.79 -6.41 13.74
CA GLY A 536 -9.79 -5.40 13.32
C GLY A 536 -9.04 -4.67 14.45
N SER A 537 -9.04 -5.24 15.66
CA SER A 537 -8.22 -4.74 16.80
C SER A 537 -6.86 -5.43 16.97
N ALA A 538 -6.64 -6.57 16.32
CA ALA A 538 -5.32 -7.15 16.09
C ALA A 538 -4.98 -6.96 14.60
N ALA A 539 -4.04 -6.07 14.29
CA ALA A 539 -3.95 -5.46 12.96
C ALA A 539 -2.57 -4.90 12.57
N LEU A 540 -2.31 -4.90 11.25
CA LEU A 540 -1.06 -4.50 10.58
C LEU A 540 -1.36 -3.55 9.40
N TRP A 541 -0.70 -2.38 9.33
CA TRP A 541 -0.85 -1.40 8.22
C TRP A 541 0.48 -0.91 7.67
N ASP A 542 0.71 -0.99 6.36
CA ASP A 542 2.05 -0.67 5.78
C ASP A 542 3.18 -1.44 6.51
N VAL A 543 2.89 -2.71 6.85
CA VAL A 543 3.85 -3.66 7.44
C VAL A 543 4.20 -4.68 6.37
N HIS A 544 5.43 -4.64 5.89
CA HIS A 544 5.87 -5.44 4.75
C HIS A 544 6.95 -6.45 5.17
N ALA A 545 7.17 -7.48 4.35
CA ALA A 545 8.37 -8.30 4.38
C ALA A 545 9.13 -8.11 3.06
N ARG A 546 10.45 -7.91 3.14
CA ARG A 546 11.34 -7.66 2.01
C ARG A 546 12.57 -8.56 2.13
N VAL A 547 12.54 -9.72 1.49
CA VAL A 547 13.60 -10.72 1.60
C VAL A 547 14.61 -10.53 0.47
N GLY A 548 15.69 -9.80 0.78
CA GLY A 548 16.83 -9.58 -0.11
C GLY A 548 16.71 -8.34 -1.01
N GLY A 549 17.55 -8.31 -2.05
CA GLY A 549 17.57 -7.27 -3.10
C GLY A 549 17.89 -5.85 -2.62
N SER A 550 18.30 -5.67 -1.37
CA SER A 550 18.45 -4.35 -0.75
C SER A 550 19.62 -4.31 0.23
N ALA A 551 20.17 -3.13 0.45
CA ALA A 551 21.40 -2.94 1.22
C ALA A 551 21.28 -3.52 2.65
N GLY A 552 22.30 -4.28 3.07
CA GLY A 552 22.37 -4.89 4.41
C GLY A 552 21.72 -6.26 4.53
N THR A 553 20.84 -6.66 3.61
CA THR A 553 20.30 -8.03 3.54
C THR A 553 21.37 -9.07 3.23
N GLN A 554 22.47 -8.68 2.59
CA GLN A 554 23.52 -9.57 2.06
C GLN A 554 23.02 -10.57 0.99
N LEU A 555 21.80 -10.38 0.48
CA LEU A 555 21.12 -11.22 -0.51
C LEU A 555 20.89 -10.42 -1.80
N GLN A 556 21.99 -9.93 -2.37
CA GLN A 556 22.03 -8.90 -3.42
C GLN A 556 22.66 -9.45 -4.72
N SER A 557 22.66 -8.66 -5.80
CA SER A 557 23.17 -9.08 -7.12
C SER A 557 24.63 -9.56 -7.10
N ASP A 558 25.45 -9.04 -6.17
CA ASP A 558 26.83 -9.44 -5.93
C ASP A 558 27.05 -10.93 -5.59
N LYS A 559 26.00 -11.60 -5.08
CA LYS A 559 26.04 -13.02 -4.65
C LYS A 559 24.97 -13.89 -5.31
N CYS A 560 23.84 -13.28 -5.69
CA CYS A 560 22.61 -13.97 -6.04
C CYS A 560 22.10 -13.67 -7.45
N THR A 561 22.92 -13.10 -8.33
CA THR A 561 22.59 -12.91 -9.76
C THR A 561 22.10 -14.20 -10.44
N LYS A 562 21.18 -14.04 -11.39
CA LYS A 562 20.51 -15.16 -12.09
C LYS A 562 21.46 -16.00 -12.95
N THR A 563 21.22 -17.32 -13.00
CA THR A 563 22.03 -18.29 -13.79
C THR A 563 21.22 -19.08 -14.82
N PRO A 564 20.42 -18.45 -15.71
CA PRO A 564 19.47 -19.17 -16.57
C PRO A 564 20.11 -20.11 -17.60
N ASN A 565 21.38 -19.90 -17.95
CA ASN A 565 22.09 -20.65 -18.99
C ASN A 565 22.76 -21.95 -18.49
N SER A 566 22.53 -22.34 -17.24
CA SER A 566 23.06 -23.57 -16.63
C SER A 566 22.01 -24.23 -15.75
N GLN A 567 22.11 -25.55 -15.53
CA GLN A 567 21.28 -26.23 -14.53
C GLN A 567 21.59 -25.69 -13.13
N THR A 568 20.62 -25.00 -12.54
CA THR A 568 20.76 -24.30 -11.26
C THR A 568 20.41 -25.25 -10.11
N SER A 569 21.34 -25.41 -9.18
CA SER A 569 21.07 -25.90 -7.82
C SER A 569 20.94 -24.69 -6.89
N PRO A 570 19.99 -24.64 -5.94
CA PRO A 570 19.85 -23.52 -5.02
C PRO A 570 21.17 -23.19 -4.30
N ASN A 571 21.65 -21.96 -4.44
CA ASN A 571 22.81 -21.46 -3.69
C ASN A 571 22.41 -21.31 -2.22
N PRO A 572 23.03 -22.02 -1.25
CA PRO A 572 22.68 -21.92 0.17
C PRO A 572 22.83 -20.50 0.73
N ASN A 573 23.70 -19.68 0.14
CA ASN A 573 23.90 -18.29 0.52
C ASN A 573 22.80 -17.34 0.02
N CYS A 574 21.91 -17.81 -0.87
CA CYS A 574 20.80 -17.05 -1.47
C CYS A 574 19.41 -17.59 -1.04
N ILE A 575 19.37 -18.42 0.01
CA ILE A 575 18.11 -18.83 0.64
C ILE A 575 17.61 -17.66 1.51
N GLY A 576 16.31 -17.38 1.49
CA GLY A 576 15.67 -16.33 2.28
C GLY A 576 15.21 -16.81 3.66
N ALA A 577 13.94 -16.56 3.96
CA ALA A 577 13.22 -17.03 5.14
C ALA A 577 12.43 -18.34 4.88
N PHE A 578 11.88 -18.93 5.95
CA PHE A 578 10.99 -20.09 5.89
C PHE A 578 9.56 -19.72 5.46
N LEU A 579 9.04 -18.63 6.02
CA LEU A 579 7.66 -18.16 5.89
C LEU A 579 7.58 -16.66 6.23
N LEU A 580 6.89 -15.84 5.43
CA LEU A 580 6.83 -14.38 5.64
C LEU A 580 5.76 -13.99 6.67
N LEU A 581 4.53 -14.51 6.53
CA LEU A 581 3.45 -14.33 7.50
C LEU A 581 2.80 -15.67 7.88
N HIS A 582 2.65 -15.92 9.18
CA HIS A 582 1.90 -17.04 9.73
C HIS A 582 0.77 -16.56 10.62
N VAL A 583 -0.48 -16.73 10.18
CA VAL A 583 -1.69 -16.46 10.98
C VAL A 583 -2.19 -17.79 11.56
N THR A 584 -1.81 -18.06 12.81
CA THR A 584 -2.04 -19.37 13.47
C THR A 584 -3.52 -19.64 13.80
N PRO A 585 -3.92 -20.89 14.15
CA PRO A 585 -5.33 -21.26 14.31
C PRO A 585 -6.13 -20.45 15.33
N SER A 586 -5.50 -19.95 16.40
CA SER A 586 -6.17 -19.14 17.43
C SER A 586 -6.38 -17.68 17.02
N ALA A 587 -5.56 -17.18 16.11
CA ALA A 587 -5.43 -15.76 15.81
C ALA A 587 -6.61 -15.20 15.01
N SER A 588 -6.74 -13.87 15.02
CA SER A 588 -7.55 -13.11 14.05
C SER A 588 -6.74 -11.88 13.66
N VAL A 589 -6.68 -11.52 12.39
CA VAL A 589 -5.83 -10.39 11.96
C VAL A 589 -6.48 -9.55 10.86
N TYR A 590 -6.32 -8.24 10.95
CA TYR A 590 -6.60 -7.30 9.87
C TYR A 590 -5.27 -6.82 9.28
N VAL A 591 -5.09 -6.95 7.96
CA VAL A 591 -3.86 -6.60 7.26
C VAL A 591 -4.22 -5.67 6.12
N GLU A 592 -3.53 -4.54 6.00
CA GLU A 592 -3.82 -3.53 4.98
C GLU A 592 -2.52 -2.91 4.41
N ASN A 593 -2.46 -2.82 3.08
CA ASN A 593 -1.26 -2.41 2.33
C ASN A 593 0.02 -3.17 2.77
N ALA A 594 -0.08 -4.49 2.94
CA ALA A 594 1.07 -5.33 3.28
C ALA A 594 1.64 -6.00 2.03
N TRP A 595 2.96 -6.01 1.92
CA TRP A 595 3.69 -6.60 0.79
C TRP A 595 4.65 -7.65 1.31
N TYR A 596 4.59 -8.87 0.79
CA TYR A 596 5.38 -10.01 1.24
C TYR A 596 6.26 -10.48 0.08
N TRP A 597 7.28 -9.68 -0.22
CA TRP A 597 8.14 -9.78 -1.39
C TRP A 597 9.45 -10.50 -1.09
N VAL A 598 9.85 -11.33 -2.05
CA VAL A 598 11.12 -12.04 -2.08
C VAL A 598 11.83 -11.52 -3.32
N ALA A 599 12.98 -10.89 -3.14
CA ALA A 599 13.51 -10.01 -4.19
C ALA A 599 13.81 -10.77 -5.49
N ASP A 600 13.15 -10.33 -6.57
CA ASP A 600 13.37 -10.78 -7.94
C ASP A 600 14.46 -9.97 -8.66
N HIS A 601 14.74 -8.77 -8.17
CA HIS A 601 15.79 -7.85 -8.65
C HIS A 601 16.44 -7.04 -7.52
N GLU A 602 17.47 -6.27 -7.88
CA GLU A 602 18.32 -5.47 -7.01
C GLU A 602 17.91 -3.99 -6.94
N LEU A 603 17.83 -3.43 -5.74
CA LEU A 603 17.30 -2.09 -5.44
C LEU A 603 18.33 -1.06 -4.96
N ASP A 604 19.58 -1.44 -4.63
CA ASP A 604 20.61 -0.50 -4.16
C ASP A 604 21.96 -0.61 -4.90
N LEU A 605 22.31 -1.76 -5.50
CA LEU A 605 23.51 -1.87 -6.35
C LEU A 605 23.22 -1.44 -7.79
N SER A 606 24.19 -0.73 -8.39
CA SER A 606 24.05 -0.01 -9.66
C SER A 606 23.85 -0.88 -10.92
N ASP A 607 23.76 -2.20 -10.79
CA ASP A 607 23.46 -3.10 -11.91
C ASP A 607 21.97 -3.43 -12.01
N HIS A 608 21.19 -3.20 -10.95
CA HIS A 608 19.75 -3.46 -10.84
C HIS A 608 19.32 -4.83 -11.41
N ASN A 609 20.22 -5.81 -11.30
CA ASN A 609 20.05 -7.10 -11.97
C ASN A 609 18.97 -7.96 -11.32
N GLN A 610 18.35 -8.81 -12.12
CA GLN A 610 17.49 -9.88 -11.62
C GLN A 610 18.31 -10.92 -10.84
N ILE A 611 17.79 -11.33 -9.69
CA ILE A 611 18.43 -12.24 -8.73
C ILE A 611 17.59 -13.50 -8.48
N SER A 612 18.24 -14.56 -8.03
CA SER A 612 17.65 -15.88 -7.72
C SER A 612 17.68 -16.11 -6.21
N LEU A 613 16.64 -15.64 -5.50
CA LEU A 613 16.47 -15.89 -4.07
C LEU A 613 15.47 -17.01 -3.80
N TYR A 614 15.77 -17.84 -2.81
CA TYR A 614 14.95 -19.01 -2.47
C TYR A 614 14.27 -18.80 -1.13
N ASN A 615 13.06 -18.23 -1.11
CA ASN A 615 12.23 -18.15 0.10
C ASN A 615 11.20 -19.29 0.12
N GLY A 616 10.88 -19.84 1.29
CA GLY A 616 10.00 -21.01 1.36
C GLY A 616 8.55 -20.70 0.96
N ARG A 617 7.92 -19.79 1.69
CA ARG A 617 6.46 -19.59 1.73
C ARG A 617 6.14 -18.11 1.97
N GLY A 618 5.10 -17.59 1.31
CA GLY A 618 4.62 -16.23 1.53
C GLY A 618 3.79 -16.12 2.80
N VAL A 619 2.48 -16.32 2.66
CA VAL A 619 1.46 -16.12 3.69
C VAL A 619 0.73 -17.45 3.95
N LEU A 620 0.74 -17.93 5.20
CA LEU A 620 -0.04 -19.08 5.66
C LEU A 620 -1.11 -18.63 6.67
N ILE A 621 -2.37 -18.97 6.40
CA ILE A 621 -3.51 -18.66 7.25
C ILE A 621 -4.20 -19.96 7.69
N GLU A 622 -4.19 -20.22 8.99
CA GLU A 622 -4.92 -21.32 9.64
C GLU A 622 -6.07 -20.83 10.53
N SER A 623 -6.23 -19.50 10.68
CA SER A 623 -7.19 -18.86 11.57
C SER A 623 -8.58 -19.50 11.50
N LYS A 624 -9.16 -19.78 12.67
CA LYS A 624 -10.57 -20.16 12.84
C LYS A 624 -11.48 -18.98 13.22
N LYS A 625 -10.97 -17.75 13.15
CA LYS A 625 -11.64 -16.51 13.62
C LYS A 625 -12.11 -15.69 12.41
N GLY A 626 -11.76 -14.41 12.35
CA GLY A 626 -11.83 -13.60 11.14
C GLY A 626 -10.42 -13.18 10.74
N ALA A 627 -10.12 -13.24 9.44
CA ALA A 627 -8.90 -12.67 8.87
C ALA A 627 -9.28 -11.78 7.68
N TRP A 628 -8.72 -10.58 7.60
CA TRP A 628 -8.97 -9.62 6.52
C TRP A 628 -7.64 -9.19 5.91
N LEU A 629 -7.51 -9.31 4.59
CA LEU A 629 -6.34 -8.90 3.84
C LEU A 629 -6.78 -7.90 2.76
N TRP A 630 -6.50 -6.62 2.98
CA TRP A 630 -6.90 -5.50 2.13
C TRP A 630 -5.71 -4.98 1.32
N GLY A 631 -5.75 -5.18 0.00
CA GLY A 631 -4.68 -4.77 -0.91
C GLY A 631 -3.32 -5.35 -0.53
N THR A 632 -3.26 -6.67 -0.33
CA THR A 632 -2.01 -7.34 0.05
C THR A 632 -1.40 -8.07 -1.15
N SER A 633 -0.07 -8.04 -1.25
CA SER A 633 0.68 -8.78 -2.28
C SER A 633 1.64 -9.77 -1.63
N SER A 634 1.84 -10.94 -2.24
CA SER A 634 2.90 -11.88 -1.84
C SER A 634 3.50 -12.56 -3.07
N GLU A 635 4.81 -12.52 -3.20
CA GLU A 635 5.47 -12.76 -4.48
C GLU A 635 6.78 -13.54 -4.35
N HIS A 636 7.11 -14.28 -5.41
CA HIS A 636 8.37 -14.98 -5.66
C HIS A 636 8.80 -15.98 -4.56
N ASN A 637 7.83 -16.57 -3.85
CA ASN A 637 8.05 -17.67 -2.91
C ASN A 637 8.13 -19.02 -3.64
N GLN A 638 8.87 -20.01 -3.11
CA GLN A 638 9.03 -21.30 -3.79
C GLN A 638 7.74 -22.14 -3.79
N LEU A 639 7.14 -22.40 -2.63
CA LEU A 639 6.03 -23.34 -2.51
C LEU A 639 4.67 -22.69 -2.81
N TYR A 640 4.39 -21.56 -2.18
CA TYR A 640 3.17 -20.78 -2.35
C TYR A 640 3.35 -19.33 -1.91
N ASN A 641 2.57 -18.44 -2.53
CA ASN A 641 2.43 -17.05 -2.14
C ASN A 641 1.31 -16.89 -1.08
N TYR A 642 0.09 -17.35 -1.37
CA TYR A 642 -0.97 -17.48 -0.34
C TYR A 642 -1.37 -18.95 -0.15
N GLN A 643 -1.44 -19.37 1.12
CA GLN A 643 -2.08 -20.61 1.52
C GLN A 643 -3.06 -20.40 2.67
N THR A 644 -4.25 -20.96 2.53
CA THR A 644 -5.23 -21.13 3.61
C THR A 644 -5.37 -22.62 3.91
N SER A 645 -5.03 -23.05 5.12
CA SER A 645 -5.02 -24.47 5.49
C SER A 645 -5.78 -24.69 6.79
N ASN A 646 -6.82 -25.51 6.76
CA ASN A 646 -7.73 -25.72 7.90
C ASN A 646 -8.36 -24.43 8.45
N SER A 647 -8.46 -23.35 7.67
CA SER A 647 -8.97 -22.05 8.14
C SER A 647 -10.50 -21.94 8.11
N GLN A 648 -11.05 -20.88 8.70
CA GLN A 648 -12.44 -20.44 8.54
C GLN A 648 -12.52 -18.91 8.49
N ASN A 649 -13.43 -18.39 7.66
CA ASN A 649 -13.77 -16.96 7.57
C ASN A 649 -12.54 -16.06 7.28
N VAL A 650 -12.01 -16.21 6.07
CA VAL A 650 -10.92 -15.38 5.55
C VAL A 650 -11.44 -14.51 4.41
N PHE A 651 -11.20 -13.20 4.49
CA PHE A 651 -11.43 -12.24 3.41
C PHE A 651 -10.10 -11.76 2.83
N MET A 652 -10.02 -11.70 1.50
CA MET A 652 -8.89 -11.22 0.72
C MET A 652 -9.42 -10.27 -0.36
N GLY A 653 -8.94 -9.04 -0.46
CA GLY A 653 -9.55 -8.02 -1.33
C GLY A 653 -8.69 -6.78 -1.63
N LEU A 654 -8.11 -6.64 -2.82
CA LEU A 654 -7.67 -7.74 -3.68
C LEU A 654 -6.35 -8.34 -3.15
N ILE A 655 -6.06 -9.56 -3.60
CA ILE A 655 -4.72 -10.15 -3.49
C ILE A 655 -4.01 -10.11 -4.83
N GLN A 656 -2.69 -9.91 -4.81
CA GLN A 656 -1.84 -10.05 -5.99
C GLN A 656 -0.66 -10.98 -5.67
N THR A 657 -0.19 -11.73 -6.67
CA THR A 657 0.97 -12.63 -6.53
C THR A 657 1.74 -12.84 -7.81
N GLU A 658 3.04 -13.09 -7.70
CA GLU A 658 3.90 -13.54 -8.79
C GLU A 658 4.69 -14.81 -8.45
N THR A 659 4.86 -15.67 -9.44
CA THR A 659 5.74 -16.86 -9.35
C THR A 659 7.22 -16.43 -9.42
N ALA A 660 8.12 -17.15 -8.74
CA ALA A 660 9.53 -16.78 -8.71
C ALA A 660 10.21 -17.03 -10.08
N TYR A 661 10.87 -16.02 -10.65
CA TYR A 661 11.23 -16.02 -12.08
C TYR A 661 12.21 -17.13 -12.51
N MET A 662 13.05 -17.63 -11.59
CA MET A 662 13.96 -18.75 -11.86
C MET A 662 13.23 -20.10 -12.01
N GLN A 663 11.94 -20.19 -11.64
CA GLN A 663 11.28 -21.48 -11.55
C GLN A 663 11.18 -22.20 -12.89
N GLY A 664 11.43 -23.51 -12.81
CA GLY A 664 11.79 -24.37 -13.93
C GLY A 664 13.28 -24.73 -13.90
N ASN A 665 14.11 -23.89 -13.27
CA ASN A 665 15.53 -24.10 -13.09
C ASN A 665 16.05 -23.40 -11.81
N PRO A 666 15.81 -23.95 -10.61
CA PRO A 666 15.14 -25.23 -10.32
C PRO A 666 13.59 -25.10 -10.26
N ASP A 667 12.88 -26.21 -10.03
CA ASP A 667 11.44 -26.17 -9.78
C ASP A 667 11.10 -25.80 -8.32
N ALA A 668 9.80 -25.78 -7.98
CA ALA A 668 9.31 -25.40 -6.66
C ALA A 668 9.73 -26.35 -5.50
N ARG A 669 10.26 -27.55 -5.78
CA ARG A 669 10.49 -28.61 -4.77
C ARG A 669 11.78 -28.43 -3.94
N VAL A 670 12.61 -27.45 -4.29
CA VAL A 670 13.92 -27.21 -3.66
C VAL A 670 14.15 -25.71 -3.43
N PRO A 671 14.98 -25.29 -2.46
CA PRO A 671 15.71 -26.10 -1.47
C PRO A 671 14.84 -26.58 -0.30
N PHE A 672 13.63 -26.05 -0.13
CA PHE A 672 12.76 -26.40 1.00
C PHE A 672 12.08 -27.74 0.77
N THR A 673 12.45 -28.75 1.55
CA THR A 673 11.63 -29.96 1.71
C THR A 673 10.25 -29.57 2.25
N ALA A 674 9.20 -30.17 1.68
CA ALA A 674 7.83 -29.98 2.15
C ALA A 674 7.71 -30.45 3.62
N ASN A 675 7.00 -29.66 4.43
CA ASN A 675 6.85 -29.84 5.85
C ASN A 675 5.36 -29.90 6.20
N SER A 676 4.88 -31.10 6.53
CA SER A 676 3.46 -31.36 6.82
C SER A 676 2.92 -30.54 8.00
N ARG A 677 3.78 -30.01 8.89
CA ARG A 677 3.39 -29.07 9.95
C ARG A 677 2.90 -27.71 9.45
N PHE A 678 3.22 -27.36 8.20
CA PHE A 678 2.81 -26.13 7.52
C PHE A 678 1.92 -26.41 6.30
N PHE A 679 1.42 -27.67 6.19
CA PHE A 679 0.51 -28.14 5.15
C PHE A 679 1.02 -27.93 3.71
N ASP A 680 2.33 -28.07 3.50
CA ASP A 680 2.98 -27.72 2.25
C ASP A 680 2.49 -28.53 1.02
N PRO A 681 2.61 -27.96 -0.19
CA PRO A 681 2.43 -28.71 -1.43
C PRO A 681 3.65 -29.62 -1.69
N GLU A 682 3.45 -30.94 -1.68
CA GLU A 682 4.49 -31.94 -1.98
C GLU A 682 4.91 -31.96 -3.46
N PHE A 683 4.04 -31.47 -4.37
CA PHE A 683 4.17 -31.60 -5.82
C PHE A 683 4.49 -33.04 -6.31
N SER A 684 4.06 -34.07 -5.58
CA SER A 684 4.27 -35.49 -5.92
C SER A 684 3.77 -35.83 -7.32
N ASP A 685 2.59 -35.33 -7.66
CA ASP A 685 1.82 -35.73 -8.84
C ASP A 685 2.22 -34.93 -10.10
N CYS A 686 3.25 -34.06 -9.99
CA CYS A 686 3.66 -33.15 -11.04
C CYS A 686 4.69 -33.76 -12.00
N SER A 687 4.21 -34.24 -13.15
CA SER A 687 5.03 -34.60 -14.31
C SER A 687 5.40 -33.38 -15.16
N GLY A 688 6.66 -33.28 -15.60
CA GLY A 688 7.11 -32.26 -16.54
C GLY A 688 7.54 -30.94 -15.90
N PRO A 689 8.19 -30.04 -16.67
CA PRO A 689 8.95 -28.92 -16.13
C PRO A 689 8.08 -27.79 -15.54
N ARG A 690 6.79 -27.70 -15.87
CA ARG A 690 5.90 -26.54 -15.59
C ARG A 690 4.82 -26.76 -14.52
N CYS A 691 4.72 -27.98 -13.98
CA CYS A 691 3.72 -28.31 -12.98
C CYS A 691 4.19 -27.95 -11.55
N ALA A 692 5.46 -28.19 -11.23
CA ALA A 692 6.05 -27.79 -9.95
C ALA A 692 6.41 -26.28 -9.98
N ARG A 693 5.40 -25.45 -9.71
CA ARG A 693 5.47 -23.98 -9.66
C ARG A 693 4.80 -23.43 -8.41
N THR A 694 5.16 -22.22 -8.01
CA THR A 694 4.50 -21.49 -6.92
C THR A 694 2.98 -21.47 -7.10
N TRP A 695 2.24 -21.87 -6.07
CA TRP A 695 0.81 -21.59 -6.01
C TRP A 695 0.59 -20.10 -5.69
N GLY A 696 -0.11 -19.38 -6.57
CA GLY A 696 -0.57 -18.02 -6.25
C GLY A 696 -1.53 -18.07 -5.07
N LEU A 697 -2.55 -18.93 -5.15
CA LEU A 697 -3.48 -19.20 -4.05
C LEU A 697 -3.71 -20.71 -3.88
N ARG A 698 -3.47 -21.23 -2.68
CA ARG A 698 -3.86 -22.59 -2.28
C ARG A 698 -4.86 -22.55 -1.12
N VAL A 699 -5.94 -23.32 -1.24
CA VAL A 699 -7.01 -23.40 -0.24
C VAL A 699 -7.26 -24.87 0.10
N GLN A 700 -6.90 -25.30 1.31
CA GLN A 700 -6.99 -26.69 1.76
C GLN A 700 -7.85 -26.83 3.03
N ASN A 701 -8.80 -27.76 3.02
CA ASN A 701 -9.69 -28.10 4.14
C ASN A 701 -10.30 -26.87 4.85
N SER A 702 -10.62 -25.83 4.08
CA SER A 702 -10.98 -24.49 4.56
C SER A 702 -12.38 -24.10 4.07
N GLY A 703 -13.05 -23.24 4.81
CA GLY A 703 -14.43 -22.82 4.51
C GLY A 703 -14.65 -21.35 4.77
N ASN A 704 -15.69 -20.80 4.15
CA ASN A 704 -16.01 -19.38 4.24
C ASN A 704 -14.84 -18.48 3.79
N ILE A 705 -14.17 -18.88 2.71
CA ILE A 705 -13.05 -18.15 2.11
C ILE A 705 -13.60 -17.25 1.00
N LEU A 706 -13.45 -15.94 1.17
CA LEU A 706 -13.94 -14.90 0.27
C LEU A 706 -12.77 -14.15 -0.36
N VAL A 707 -12.72 -14.11 -1.69
CA VAL A 707 -11.67 -13.41 -2.45
C VAL A 707 -12.33 -12.40 -3.40
N TYR A 708 -12.13 -11.11 -3.15
CA TYR A 708 -12.74 -9.97 -3.85
C TYR A 708 -11.68 -9.26 -4.70
N GLY A 709 -11.46 -9.79 -5.90
CA GLY A 709 -10.32 -9.46 -6.75
C GLY A 709 -9.10 -10.34 -6.43
N ALA A 710 -8.52 -10.95 -7.46
CA ALA A 710 -7.24 -11.63 -7.38
C ALA A 710 -6.45 -11.43 -8.68
N GLY A 711 -5.17 -11.09 -8.58
CA GLY A 711 -4.24 -10.95 -9.70
C GLY A 711 -3.06 -11.91 -9.54
N LEU A 712 -3.12 -13.09 -10.17
CA LEU A 712 -2.14 -14.16 -9.91
C LEU A 712 -1.33 -14.45 -11.17
N TYR A 713 -0.06 -14.08 -11.18
CA TYR A 713 0.74 -14.00 -12.40
C TYR A 713 1.91 -14.99 -12.43
N ASN A 714 2.25 -15.40 -13.64
CA ASN A 714 3.58 -15.88 -13.98
C ASN A 714 3.98 -15.28 -15.33
N PHE A 715 5.20 -14.76 -15.40
CA PHE A 715 5.77 -14.12 -16.58
C PHE A 715 6.94 -14.91 -17.19
N PHE A 716 7.44 -15.96 -16.52
CA PHE A 716 8.72 -16.58 -16.85
C PHE A 716 8.74 -18.11 -16.66
N ASP A 717 9.60 -18.74 -17.44
CA ASP A 717 10.05 -20.12 -17.28
C ASP A 717 11.59 -20.08 -17.34
N ASN A 718 12.27 -20.20 -16.19
CA ASN A 718 13.73 -19.95 -16.07
C ASN A 718 14.16 -18.57 -16.67
N TYR A 719 13.56 -17.48 -16.19
CA TYR A 719 13.74 -16.11 -16.70
C TYR A 719 13.41 -15.88 -18.20
N ALA A 720 12.87 -16.87 -18.91
CA ALA A 720 12.48 -16.74 -20.31
C ALA A 720 10.98 -16.43 -20.44
N SER A 721 10.64 -15.31 -21.10
CA SER A 721 9.28 -14.74 -21.10
C SER A 721 8.37 -15.20 -22.25
N GLN A 722 8.85 -16.01 -23.21
CA GLN A 722 8.06 -16.46 -24.36
C GLN A 722 6.85 -17.33 -23.96
N CYS A 723 6.89 -17.89 -22.75
CA CYS A 723 5.76 -18.58 -22.16
C CYS A 723 4.61 -17.63 -21.76
N ALA A 724 4.86 -16.34 -21.54
CA ALA A 724 3.84 -15.36 -21.19
C ALA A 724 3.02 -14.94 -22.41
N ASP A 725 3.65 -14.82 -23.58
CA ASP A 725 2.99 -14.63 -24.88
C ASP A 725 2.17 -15.87 -25.27
N SER A 726 2.75 -17.05 -25.05
CA SER A 726 2.10 -18.35 -25.22
C SER A 726 1.06 -18.67 -24.13
N ASN A 727 0.99 -17.83 -23.09
CA ASN A 727 0.16 -17.97 -21.88
C ASN A 727 0.23 -19.35 -21.20
N ASN A 728 1.44 -19.91 -21.07
CA ASN A 728 1.68 -21.26 -20.59
C ASN A 728 2.95 -21.44 -19.74
N CYS A 729 3.36 -20.44 -18.95
CA CYS A 729 4.52 -20.52 -18.04
C CYS A 729 4.34 -21.55 -16.93
N GLN A 730 3.11 -21.78 -16.46
CA GLN A 730 2.80 -22.88 -15.53
C GLN A 730 1.51 -23.62 -15.88
N ASP A 731 1.37 -24.82 -15.35
CA ASP A 731 0.20 -25.66 -15.61
C ASP A 731 -1.01 -25.26 -14.76
N SER A 732 -0.81 -24.69 -13.57
CA SER A 732 -1.88 -24.29 -12.64
C SER A 732 -1.39 -23.27 -11.59
N ILE A 733 -2.26 -22.34 -11.15
CA ILE A 733 -1.90 -21.26 -10.20
C ILE A 733 -2.83 -21.11 -9.00
N VAL A 734 -4.10 -21.54 -9.10
CA VAL A 734 -5.00 -21.73 -7.94
C VAL A 734 -5.26 -23.22 -7.69
N SER A 735 -5.11 -23.67 -6.44
CA SER A 735 -5.54 -25.01 -5.99
C SER A 735 -6.59 -24.90 -4.90
N ILE A 736 -7.74 -25.57 -5.08
CA ILE A 736 -8.82 -25.66 -4.09
C ILE A 736 -9.05 -27.13 -3.75
N GLU A 737 -8.76 -27.50 -2.50
CA GLU A 737 -8.74 -28.88 -2.00
C GLU A 737 -9.73 -29.02 -0.83
N LYS A 738 -10.82 -29.76 -1.04
CA LYS A 738 -11.85 -30.06 -0.02
C LYS A 738 -12.33 -28.80 0.72
N SER A 739 -12.61 -27.73 -0.02
CA SER A 739 -12.83 -26.39 0.52
C SER A 739 -13.97 -25.63 -0.15
N ARG A 740 -14.71 -24.84 0.65
CA ARG A 740 -15.79 -23.95 0.20
C ARG A 740 -15.26 -22.53 0.04
N VAL A 741 -15.18 -22.07 -1.21
CA VAL A 741 -14.54 -20.80 -1.61
C VAL A 741 -15.45 -20.03 -2.55
N THR A 742 -15.55 -18.71 -2.34
CA THR A 742 -16.14 -17.77 -3.30
C THR A 742 -15.06 -16.78 -3.74
N ILE A 743 -14.72 -16.82 -5.01
CA ILE A 743 -13.80 -15.86 -5.65
C ILE A 743 -14.62 -15.03 -6.64
N ILE A 744 -14.55 -13.70 -6.54
CA ILE A 744 -15.09 -12.78 -7.55
C ILE A 744 -13.95 -11.97 -8.16
N GLY A 745 -13.93 -11.83 -9.49
CA GLY A 745 -12.88 -11.12 -10.22
C GLY A 745 -11.48 -11.76 -10.09
N LEU A 746 -11.34 -13.05 -10.44
CA LEU A 746 -10.03 -13.69 -10.57
C LEU A 746 -9.43 -13.38 -11.94
N ASN A 747 -8.27 -12.75 -11.97
CA ASN A 747 -7.40 -12.60 -13.13
C ASN A 747 -6.11 -13.41 -12.92
N THR A 748 -5.68 -14.14 -13.95
CA THR A 748 -4.42 -14.91 -13.94
C THR A 748 -3.62 -14.69 -15.22
N LYS A 749 -2.28 -14.63 -15.13
CA LYS A 749 -1.39 -14.58 -16.30
C LYS A 749 -0.64 -15.89 -16.50
N ALA A 750 -0.71 -16.41 -17.73
CA ALA A 750 0.09 -17.52 -18.26
C ALA A 750 0.09 -18.84 -17.46
N SER A 751 -1.00 -19.12 -16.75
CA SER A 751 -1.26 -20.41 -16.13
C SER A 751 -2.35 -21.14 -16.92
N THR A 752 -2.04 -22.30 -17.52
CA THR A 752 -2.97 -22.94 -18.48
C THR A 752 -4.29 -23.36 -17.83
N SER A 753 -4.24 -23.85 -16.58
CA SER A 753 -5.36 -23.85 -15.65
C SER A 753 -5.35 -22.60 -14.78
N MET A 754 -6.45 -21.85 -14.74
CA MET A 754 -6.64 -20.78 -13.77
C MET A 754 -6.92 -21.39 -12.38
N VAL A 755 -7.75 -22.44 -12.32
CA VAL A 755 -8.21 -23.08 -11.08
C VAL A 755 -8.21 -24.60 -11.21
N LYS A 756 -7.50 -25.27 -10.30
CA LYS A 756 -7.71 -26.68 -9.98
C LYS A 756 -8.69 -26.82 -8.81
N LEU A 757 -9.65 -27.75 -8.93
CA LEU A 757 -10.54 -28.18 -7.85
C LEU A 757 -10.33 -29.67 -7.58
N ASN A 758 -9.96 -30.02 -6.35
CA ASN A 758 -9.70 -31.39 -5.90
C ASN A 758 -8.72 -32.20 -6.78
N GLY A 759 -7.79 -31.52 -7.47
CA GLY A 759 -6.79 -32.13 -8.36
C GLY A 759 -7.13 -32.05 -9.85
N GLU A 760 -8.35 -31.67 -10.23
CA GLU A 760 -8.80 -31.54 -11.63
C GLU A 760 -8.76 -30.08 -12.10
N SER A 761 -8.42 -29.84 -13.38
CA SER A 761 -8.42 -28.50 -13.98
C SER A 761 -9.85 -28.11 -14.39
N VAL A 762 -10.44 -27.13 -13.72
CA VAL A 762 -11.86 -26.76 -13.85
C VAL A 762 -12.13 -25.37 -14.42
N VAL A 763 -11.10 -24.52 -14.52
CA VAL A 763 -11.15 -23.24 -15.24
C VAL A 763 -9.87 -23.11 -16.05
N LYS A 764 -9.96 -22.86 -17.36
CA LYS A 764 -8.80 -22.73 -18.26
C LYS A 764 -8.59 -21.29 -18.71
N ASP A 765 -7.34 -20.88 -18.83
CA ASP A 765 -6.95 -19.55 -19.31
C ASP A 765 -7.44 -19.31 -20.77
N SER A 766 -7.38 -20.34 -21.61
CA SER A 766 -7.83 -20.29 -23.01
C SER A 766 -9.34 -20.05 -23.19
N GLU A 767 -10.16 -20.37 -22.19
CA GLU A 767 -11.62 -20.15 -22.20
C GLU A 767 -11.99 -18.73 -21.71
N ASN A 768 -11.05 -18.00 -21.11
CA ASN A 768 -11.30 -16.82 -20.29
C ASN A 768 -10.38 -15.63 -20.63
N ARG A 769 -9.77 -15.65 -21.82
CA ARG A 769 -8.88 -14.61 -22.38
C ARG A 769 -9.39 -13.20 -22.10
N ASN A 770 -8.53 -12.38 -21.51
CA ASN A 770 -8.80 -11.00 -21.13
C ASN A 770 -7.82 -10.05 -21.88
N THR A 771 -7.62 -8.81 -21.41
CA THR A 771 -6.82 -7.76 -22.06
C THR A 771 -5.34 -8.11 -22.20
N PHE A 772 -4.81 -8.90 -21.26
CA PHE A 772 -3.42 -9.35 -21.22
C PHE A 772 -3.26 -10.75 -20.59
N GLY A 773 -4.00 -11.05 -19.52
CA GLY A 773 -4.13 -12.37 -18.92
C GLY A 773 -5.41 -13.09 -19.33
N ALA A 774 -5.96 -13.89 -18.43
CA ALA A 774 -7.31 -14.44 -18.48
C ALA A 774 -8.06 -14.03 -17.19
N ALA A 775 -9.36 -13.78 -17.27
CA ALA A 775 -10.16 -13.37 -16.12
C ALA A 775 -11.55 -14.00 -16.09
N ILE A 776 -12.05 -14.26 -14.88
CA ILE A 776 -13.42 -14.71 -14.61
C ILE A 776 -14.12 -13.75 -13.63
N ALA A 777 -15.40 -13.53 -13.85
CA ALA A 777 -16.25 -12.74 -12.98
C ALA A 777 -16.46 -13.43 -11.62
N ALA A 778 -16.63 -14.75 -11.60
CA ALA A 778 -16.70 -15.51 -10.36
C ALA A 778 -16.34 -17.00 -10.49
N PHE A 779 -15.87 -17.58 -9.40
CA PHE A 779 -15.79 -19.01 -9.14
C PHE A 779 -16.37 -19.33 -7.76
N GLU A 780 -17.21 -20.36 -7.68
CA GLU A 780 -17.75 -20.90 -6.43
C GLU A 780 -17.50 -22.41 -6.34
N SER A 781 -16.99 -22.88 -5.19
CA SER A 781 -16.99 -24.30 -4.81
C SER A 781 -17.97 -24.58 -3.68
N SER A 782 -18.62 -25.75 -3.75
CA SER A 782 -19.54 -26.27 -2.72
C SER A 782 -18.81 -26.99 -1.58
#